data_AF-A0A075WQ92-F1
#
_entry.id   AF-A0A075WQ92-F1
#
_cell.length_a   1.000
_cell.length_b   1.000
_cell.length_c   1.000
_cell.angle_alpha   90.00
_cell.angle_beta   90.00
_cell.angle_gamma   90.00
#
_symmetry.space_group_name_H-M   'P 1'
#
loop_
_entity.id
_entity.type
_entity.pdbx_description
1 polymer ?
#
loop_
_entity_poly.entity_id
_entity_poly.type
_entity_poly.pdbx_seq_one_letter_code
_entity_poly.pdbx_strand_id
1 'polypeptide(L)'
;MKKIFLFFVFVWLGWLPSLFSAQTNLLIYSAKTIGDPTSSQTLEAYLQKLQETLKKEGFLLEKKVYSTEEAKAFLKTGIYEGIAEVKGVVIGNNVSFEWKLLLPGPSTQYFNVVGETGNIDTLVSNTVPYLKSIFEKKEIVEEIRLVGNMRIKEDLIYPNLTTKPGDILDYKKLNTDLRNLYKMGYFENIEVKLEKGAKGAIVVFEFKENPSIKEVVFKGNKQVKSEDLLKIINLKEGTVITSKELDRILEMVKAYYEQLGYSGTDVKIDLEKVSQAQVKLIVEIKEGRKKYIKKIEFIGNKAISEKELRGLLSVSEKSIFSPVKKVTQYLRTLTTPEPVSEPGVYNLAFLYRDLGKIESFYKNRGFIDVKVGEPLVKEEEDGVIIKIPIEEGDQYKVGKVEIQQDLFPEDKIYKKLKTLPGKVFSLESLKIDETTLTHLFADYGYAYAKVTTDFSKDPKAKVINLTFKVEKGPVVYVNRIEVEGNTKTRDKVIRRQINIAEGWPYSEKRIEESEVRIRRLGFFEDVKIEKEKAAKEDEVNLKVKVKEMLTGSFGIGGGYSSYDKFMLMLDITERNFLGKGQRLNLAARLGTKTSRYSINFYDPYFRDTKYSLGWSLYNFEIEYDDFTKDSKGASLKVGYNLTSKLSVYAGYRLDHTTLEDLSDNVAKIILESKDIKLTSAFQFGLNYDSRNRFFMPTKGWYHALDFELAEKWLGGDSNYIKVEGEHQVYHTFHKLTFHGVLGYGYLTEGGARKIPVYERFFLGGINSVRGYKYGDISPKDPETEDKIGGTRKFYTQFEVIFPLIKNINLNGVVFYDMGNVWDKNTEFQFSDLRKSVGIGLRWLSPFGPLRLEWGYNIDKKPREDSSNFNFSIGGNF
;
A
#
# COMPACT_ATOMS: atom_id res chain seq x y z
N MET A 1 39.19 8.35 66.69
CA MET A 1 39.38 6.93 66.31
C MET A 1 38.51 6.11 67.22
N LYS A 2 37.75 5.12 66.81
CA LYS A 2 37.46 4.50 65.52
C LYS A 2 36.44 3.43 65.92
N LYS A 3 35.43 3.23 65.09
CA LYS A 3 34.75 1.95 64.80
C LYS A 3 35.00 0.81 65.81
N ILE A 4 33.94 0.38 66.50
CA ILE A 4 33.48 -1.01 66.77
C ILE A 4 32.46 -0.91 67.91
N PHE A 5 31.26 -0.42 67.61
CA PHE A 5 30.07 -0.59 68.48
C PHE A 5 28.88 -1.20 67.69
N LEU A 6 29.16 -1.64 66.46
CA LEU A 6 28.36 -2.60 65.71
C LEU A 6 29.26 -3.80 65.42
N PHE A 7 29.14 -4.90 66.18
CA PHE A 7 29.23 -6.26 65.60
C PHE A 7 28.86 -7.44 66.53
N PHE A 8 28.59 -7.27 67.83
CA PHE A 8 28.32 -8.43 68.72
C PHE A 8 27.08 -8.29 69.63
N VAL A 9 25.95 -7.84 69.08
CA VAL A 9 24.61 -8.13 69.66
C VAL A 9 23.65 -8.64 68.57
N PHE A 10 24.20 -9.27 67.54
CA PHE A 10 23.50 -10.29 66.76
C PHE A 10 24.14 -11.62 67.14
N VAL A 11 23.31 -12.66 67.34
CA VAL A 11 23.63 -14.10 67.51
C VAL A 11 23.31 -14.74 68.88
N TRP A 12 22.90 -14.01 69.93
CA TRP A 12 22.43 -14.67 71.16
C TRP A 12 21.15 -14.07 71.77
N LEU A 13 20.13 -13.89 70.93
CA LEU A 13 18.70 -13.77 71.32
C LEU A 13 17.82 -14.29 70.17
N GLY A 14 18.21 -15.42 69.59
CA GLY A 14 17.26 -16.33 68.94
C GLY A 14 16.78 -17.29 70.03
N TRP A 15 15.46 -17.55 70.06
CA TRP A 15 14.69 -18.32 71.05
C TRP A 15 13.88 -17.49 72.06
N LEU A 16 12.85 -16.81 71.56
CA LEU A 16 11.48 -16.78 72.13
C LEU A 16 10.55 -16.05 71.14
N PRO A 17 9.98 -16.75 70.14
CA PRO A 17 8.81 -16.25 69.44
C PRO A 17 7.55 -16.53 70.28
N SER A 18 6.52 -15.70 70.10
CA SER A 18 5.14 -15.84 70.59
C SER A 18 4.92 -15.60 72.08
N LEU A 19 4.15 -14.54 72.37
CA LEU A 19 3.00 -14.47 73.28
C LEU A 19 2.75 -12.97 73.56
N PHE A 20 1.49 -12.56 73.53
CA PHE A 20 0.97 -11.18 73.59
C PHE A 20 0.84 -10.44 72.25
N SER A 21 0.05 -10.99 71.32
CA SER A 21 -0.86 -10.12 70.56
C SER A 21 -1.88 -9.58 71.56
N ALA A 22 -1.95 -8.27 71.76
CA ALA A 22 -3.04 -7.64 72.51
C ALA A 22 -4.35 -7.98 71.79
N GLN A 23 -5.09 -8.95 72.32
CA GLN A 23 -6.34 -9.41 71.74
C GLN A 23 -7.44 -8.47 72.24
N THR A 24 -8.12 -7.78 71.32
CA THR A 24 -9.20 -6.86 71.69
C THR A 24 -10.43 -7.67 72.12
N ASN A 25 -10.85 -7.53 73.37
CA ASN A 25 -11.99 -8.20 73.97
C ASN A 25 -13.26 -7.34 73.84
N LEU A 26 -14.26 -7.86 73.14
CA LEU A 26 -15.57 -7.25 72.95
C LEU A 26 -16.66 -8.11 73.62
N LEU A 27 -17.46 -7.51 74.52
CA LEU A 27 -18.55 -8.20 75.20
C LEU A 27 -19.92 -7.81 74.63
N ILE A 28 -20.70 -8.75 74.11
CA ILE A 28 -22.13 -8.54 73.86
C ILE A 28 -22.88 -8.91 75.13
N TYR A 29 -23.35 -7.89 75.86
CA TYR A 29 -24.03 -8.06 77.14
C TYR A 29 -25.55 -8.24 77.00
N SER A 30 -26.12 -7.79 75.87
CA SER A 30 -27.54 -7.90 75.55
C SER A 30 -27.71 -8.16 74.05
N ALA A 31 -28.41 -9.24 73.70
CA ALA A 31 -28.77 -9.57 72.33
C ALA A 31 -30.27 -9.90 72.30
N LYS A 32 -31.06 -9.11 71.57
CA LYS A 32 -32.52 -9.24 71.52
C LYS A 32 -33.02 -9.22 70.09
N THR A 33 -34.14 -9.86 69.83
CA THR A 33 -34.84 -9.74 68.55
C THR A 33 -36.23 -9.18 68.73
N ILE A 34 -36.73 -8.53 67.68
CA ILE A 34 -38.10 -8.02 67.60
C ILE A 34 -38.70 -8.59 66.31
N GLY A 35 -39.75 -9.41 66.42
CA GLY A 35 -40.43 -10.04 65.29
C GLY A 35 -40.62 -11.56 65.44
N ASP A 36 -40.75 -12.25 64.31
CA ASP A 36 -41.00 -13.69 64.17
C ASP A 36 -40.02 -14.56 65.01
N PRO A 37 -40.43 -15.68 65.63
CA PRO A 37 -39.55 -16.60 66.36
C PRO A 37 -38.30 -17.06 65.57
N THR A 38 -38.34 -17.12 64.24
CA THR A 38 -37.18 -17.40 63.38
C THR A 38 -36.06 -16.34 63.49
N SER A 39 -36.36 -15.13 63.96
CA SER A 39 -35.39 -14.05 64.17
C SER A 39 -34.28 -14.40 65.16
N SER A 40 -34.60 -15.19 66.19
CA SER A 40 -33.63 -15.58 67.22
C SER A 40 -32.56 -16.52 66.66
N GLN A 41 -32.95 -17.46 65.79
CA GLN A 41 -32.02 -18.39 65.13
C GLN A 41 -31.07 -17.66 64.18
N THR A 42 -31.57 -16.69 63.40
CA THR A 42 -30.75 -15.89 62.48
C THR A 42 -29.76 -15.00 63.24
N LEU A 43 -30.16 -14.38 64.35
CA LEU A 43 -29.26 -13.58 65.19
C LEU A 43 -28.17 -14.46 65.83
N GLU A 44 -28.51 -15.66 66.30
CA GLU A 44 -27.52 -16.58 66.87
C GLU A 44 -26.51 -17.07 65.85
N ALA A 45 -26.97 -17.49 64.67
CA ALA A 45 -26.09 -17.93 63.59
C ALA A 45 -25.17 -16.80 63.11
N TYR A 46 -25.67 -15.56 63.03
CA TYR A 46 -24.87 -14.38 62.75
C TYR A 46 -23.80 -14.11 63.82
N LEU A 47 -24.18 -14.11 65.11
CA LEU A 47 -23.23 -13.85 66.19
C LEU A 47 -22.15 -14.94 66.32
N GLN A 48 -22.52 -16.20 66.12
CA GLN A 48 -21.58 -17.32 66.13
C GLN A 48 -20.57 -17.19 64.98
N LYS A 49 -21.05 -16.92 63.76
CA LYS A 49 -20.18 -16.75 62.59
C LYS A 49 -19.30 -15.50 62.70
N LEU A 50 -19.83 -14.43 63.26
CA LEU A 50 -19.09 -13.21 63.55
C LEU A 50 -17.97 -13.48 64.57
N GLN A 51 -18.26 -14.24 65.63
CA GLN A 51 -17.26 -14.63 66.63
C GLN A 51 -16.10 -15.43 66.00
N GLU A 52 -16.42 -16.42 65.15
CA GLU A 52 -15.40 -17.21 64.43
C GLU A 52 -14.54 -16.33 63.52
N THR A 53 -15.17 -15.38 62.82
CA THR A 53 -14.48 -14.51 61.86
C THR A 53 -13.59 -13.49 62.58
N LEU A 54 -14.10 -12.85 63.64
CA LEU A 54 -13.34 -11.90 64.47
C LEU A 54 -12.16 -12.57 65.19
N LYS A 55 -12.30 -13.83 65.62
CA LYS A 55 -11.21 -14.60 66.24
C LYS A 55 -10.02 -14.78 65.30
N LYS A 56 -10.25 -15.01 64.01
CA LYS A 56 -9.19 -15.10 62.99
C LYS A 56 -8.49 -13.76 62.77
N GLU A 57 -9.16 -12.67 63.09
CA GLU A 57 -8.71 -11.30 62.89
C GLU A 57 -8.12 -10.66 64.17
N GLY A 58 -7.89 -11.44 65.24
CA GLY A 58 -7.26 -10.96 66.47
C GLY A 58 -8.22 -10.33 67.50
N PHE A 59 -9.53 -10.52 67.35
CA PHE A 59 -10.56 -10.03 68.28
C PHE A 59 -11.17 -11.19 69.06
N LEU A 60 -11.43 -11.02 70.35
CA LEU A 60 -12.20 -11.96 71.16
C LEU A 60 -13.62 -11.41 71.36
N LEU A 61 -14.61 -12.00 70.71
CA LEU A 61 -16.01 -11.67 70.94
C LEU A 61 -16.59 -12.64 71.98
N GLU A 62 -17.09 -12.12 73.09
CA GLU A 62 -17.76 -12.88 74.14
C GLU A 62 -19.23 -12.48 74.24
N LYS A 63 -20.15 -13.46 74.30
CA LYS A 63 -21.59 -13.22 74.50
C LYS A 63 -21.97 -13.78 75.87
N LYS A 64 -22.28 -12.90 76.82
CA LYS A 64 -22.77 -13.26 78.16
C LYS A 64 -23.82 -12.26 78.60
N VAL A 65 -24.91 -12.74 79.19
CA VAL A 65 -26.00 -11.88 79.63
C VAL A 65 -25.62 -11.23 80.96
N TYR A 66 -25.51 -9.90 80.96
CA TYR A 66 -25.26 -9.08 82.13
C TYR A 66 -26.26 -7.93 82.18
N SER A 67 -26.55 -7.40 83.37
CA SER A 67 -27.26 -6.13 83.47
C SER A 67 -26.42 -4.99 82.86
N THR A 68 -27.07 -3.92 82.39
CA THR A 68 -26.36 -2.78 81.79
C THR A 68 -25.36 -2.14 82.77
N GLU A 69 -25.62 -2.18 84.08
CA GLU A 69 -24.71 -1.65 85.10
C GLU A 69 -23.46 -2.52 85.27
N GLU A 70 -23.63 -3.85 85.32
CA GLU A 70 -22.52 -4.81 85.39
C GLU A 70 -21.64 -4.76 84.14
N ALA A 71 -22.25 -4.72 82.96
CA ALA A 71 -21.52 -4.61 81.70
C ALA A 71 -20.65 -3.33 81.65
N LYS A 72 -21.22 -2.19 82.07
CA LYS A 72 -20.49 -0.92 82.17
C LYS A 72 -19.39 -0.95 83.23
N ALA A 73 -19.56 -1.72 84.31
CA ALA A 73 -18.50 -1.94 85.29
C ALA A 73 -17.31 -2.68 84.67
N PHE A 74 -17.54 -3.73 83.87
CA PHE A 74 -16.46 -4.42 83.15
C PHE A 74 -15.72 -3.51 82.17
N LEU A 75 -16.44 -2.63 81.46
CA LEU A 75 -15.83 -1.62 80.59
C LEU A 75 -14.92 -0.65 81.36
N LYS A 76 -15.31 -0.26 82.59
CA LYS A 76 -14.50 0.60 83.47
C LYS A 76 -13.26 -0.09 84.02
N THR A 77 -13.33 -1.41 84.25
CA THR A 77 -12.18 -2.20 84.72
C THR A 77 -11.12 -2.45 83.65
N GLY A 78 -11.44 -2.20 82.37
CA GLY A 78 -10.54 -2.44 81.25
C GLY A 78 -10.44 -3.91 80.82
N ILE A 79 -11.32 -4.79 81.33
CA ILE A 79 -11.37 -6.22 80.96
C ILE A 79 -11.85 -6.40 79.50
N TYR A 80 -12.75 -5.52 79.05
CA TYR A 80 -13.20 -5.43 77.66
C TYR A 80 -12.94 -4.02 77.14
N GLU A 81 -12.44 -3.93 75.91
CA GLU A 81 -12.21 -2.69 75.17
C GLU A 81 -13.52 -2.09 74.63
N GLY A 82 -14.60 -2.88 74.60
CA GLY A 82 -15.94 -2.42 74.27
C GLY A 82 -17.02 -3.39 74.75
N ILE A 83 -18.21 -2.86 75.02
CA ILE A 83 -19.40 -3.68 75.29
C ILE A 83 -20.53 -3.30 74.32
N ALA A 84 -21.30 -4.26 73.85
CA ALA A 84 -22.33 -4.04 72.84
C ALA A 84 -23.70 -4.58 73.27
N GLU A 85 -24.73 -3.83 72.89
CA GLU A 85 -26.10 -4.32 72.79
C GLU A 85 -26.42 -4.49 71.30
N VAL A 86 -26.92 -5.68 70.93
CA VAL A 86 -27.29 -5.99 69.54
C VAL A 86 -28.79 -6.28 69.46
N LYS A 87 -29.49 -5.58 68.57
CA LYS A 87 -30.91 -5.79 68.31
C LYS A 87 -31.12 -6.26 66.88
N GLY A 88 -31.74 -7.42 66.71
CA GLY A 88 -32.14 -7.94 65.41
C GLY A 88 -33.60 -7.59 65.11
N VAL A 89 -33.85 -6.96 63.97
CA VAL A 89 -35.19 -6.73 63.43
C VAL A 89 -35.33 -7.51 62.13
N VAL A 90 -36.31 -8.40 62.06
CA VAL A 90 -36.57 -9.23 60.86
C VAL A 90 -37.92 -8.86 60.27
N ILE A 91 -37.94 -8.55 58.97
CA ILE A 91 -39.14 -8.23 58.20
C ILE A 91 -39.09 -9.02 56.90
N GLY A 92 -39.91 -10.07 56.79
CA GLY A 92 -39.86 -11.00 55.66
C GLY A 92 -38.49 -11.68 55.56
N ASN A 93 -37.86 -11.63 54.38
CA ASN A 93 -36.52 -12.18 54.16
C ASN A 93 -35.37 -11.22 54.53
N ASN A 94 -35.67 -10.00 54.98
CA ASN A 94 -34.67 -9.01 55.32
C ASN A 94 -34.45 -8.95 56.84
N VAL A 95 -33.18 -8.80 57.23
CA VAL A 95 -32.76 -8.61 58.61
C VAL A 95 -31.88 -7.36 58.74
N SER A 96 -32.10 -6.61 59.81
CA SER A 96 -31.23 -5.53 60.26
C SER A 96 -30.71 -5.86 61.66
N PHE A 97 -29.40 -5.88 61.83
CA PHE A 97 -28.75 -5.96 63.13
C PHE A 97 -28.27 -4.58 63.54
N GLU A 98 -28.93 -4.00 64.54
CA GLU A 98 -28.57 -2.72 65.13
C GLU A 98 -27.61 -2.94 66.29
N TRP A 99 -26.43 -2.35 66.17
CA TRP A 99 -25.38 -2.39 67.17
C TRP A 99 -25.34 -1.06 67.93
N LYS A 100 -25.41 -1.16 69.25
CA LYS A 100 -25.09 -0.08 70.18
C LYS A 100 -23.82 -0.48 70.91
N LEU A 101 -22.70 0.09 70.50
CA LEU A 101 -21.37 -0.19 71.04
C LEU A 101 -20.95 0.92 72.02
N LEU A 102 -20.66 0.55 73.25
CA LEU A 102 -20.16 1.42 74.31
C LEU A 102 -18.66 1.21 74.46
N LEU A 103 -17.89 2.29 74.39
CA LEU A 103 -16.43 2.31 74.49
C LEU A 103 -15.99 3.00 75.79
N PRO A 104 -14.73 2.82 76.25
CA PRO A 104 -14.22 3.50 77.44
C PRO A 104 -14.34 5.03 77.29
N GLY A 105 -15.05 5.67 78.23
CA GLY A 105 -15.38 7.11 78.16
C GLY A 105 -16.84 7.38 77.74
N PRO A 106 -17.22 8.65 77.46
CA PRO A 106 -18.60 9.01 77.13
C PRO A 106 -19.03 8.65 75.68
N SER A 107 -18.25 7.83 74.97
CA SER A 107 -18.47 7.54 73.55
C SER A 107 -19.31 6.29 73.35
N THR A 108 -20.49 6.48 72.74
CA THR A 108 -21.36 5.39 72.27
C THR A 108 -21.44 5.46 70.76
N GLN A 109 -21.10 4.37 70.08
CA GLN A 109 -21.21 4.23 68.64
C GLN A 109 -22.45 3.43 68.28
N TYR A 110 -23.16 3.86 67.24
CA TYR A 110 -24.29 3.13 66.69
C TYR A 110 -24.02 2.82 65.23
N PHE A 111 -24.23 1.58 64.83
CA PHE A 111 -24.23 1.20 63.43
C PHE A 111 -25.22 0.07 63.21
N ASN A 112 -25.69 -0.09 61.98
CA ASN A 112 -26.58 -1.17 61.62
C ASN A 112 -26.05 -1.91 60.39
N VAL A 113 -26.29 -3.22 60.36
CA VAL A 113 -25.92 -4.06 59.23
C VAL A 113 -27.20 -4.71 58.70
N VAL A 114 -27.49 -4.45 57.43
CA VAL A 114 -28.72 -4.90 56.76
C VAL A 114 -28.37 -5.93 55.70
N GLY A 115 -29.22 -6.94 55.53
CA GLY A 115 -29.07 -7.98 54.52
C GLY A 115 -30.21 -8.98 54.55
N GLU A 116 -30.02 -10.10 53.86
CA GLU A 116 -31.02 -11.17 53.78
C GLU A 116 -30.77 -12.24 54.85
N THR A 117 -31.84 -12.79 55.43
CA THR A 117 -31.78 -13.82 56.48
C THR A 117 -31.05 -15.09 56.04
N GLY A 118 -31.05 -15.40 54.74
CA GLY A 118 -30.35 -16.54 54.15
C GLY A 118 -28.86 -16.33 53.84
N ASN A 119 -28.31 -15.12 54.02
CA ASN A 119 -26.94 -14.78 53.62
C ASN A 119 -26.13 -14.18 54.78
N ILE A 120 -25.87 -15.02 55.78
CA ILE A 120 -25.15 -14.64 57.01
C ILE A 120 -23.71 -14.20 56.72
N ASP A 121 -23.03 -14.82 55.75
CA ASP A 121 -21.65 -14.48 55.41
C ASP A 121 -21.51 -13.03 54.95
N THR A 122 -22.48 -12.51 54.19
CA THR A 122 -22.50 -11.10 53.76
C THR A 122 -22.72 -10.16 54.95
N LEU A 123 -23.64 -10.50 55.87
CA LEU A 123 -23.87 -9.74 57.10
C LEU A 123 -22.60 -9.69 57.97
N VAL A 124 -21.90 -10.82 58.13
CA VAL A 124 -20.64 -10.88 58.89
C VAL A 124 -19.54 -10.09 58.21
N SER A 125 -19.35 -10.28 56.89
CA SER A 125 -18.35 -9.56 56.10
C SER A 125 -18.56 -8.05 56.13
N ASN A 126 -19.81 -7.58 56.25
CA ASN A 126 -20.11 -6.18 56.42
C ASN A 126 -19.87 -5.69 57.85
N THR A 127 -20.01 -6.53 58.87
CA THR A 127 -19.86 -6.13 60.29
C THR A 127 -18.40 -6.01 60.70
N VAL A 128 -17.54 -6.94 60.26
CA VAL A 128 -16.14 -7.02 60.69
C VAL A 128 -15.35 -5.73 60.42
N PRO A 129 -15.43 -5.09 59.23
CA PRO A 129 -14.74 -3.84 58.96
C PRO A 129 -15.16 -2.69 59.89
N TYR A 130 -16.44 -2.57 60.25
CA TYR A 130 -16.91 -1.54 61.19
C TYR A 130 -16.39 -1.77 62.60
N LEU A 131 -16.37 -3.02 63.07
CA LEU A 131 -15.81 -3.30 64.40
C LEU A 131 -14.30 -3.02 64.41
N LYS A 132 -13.57 -3.46 63.37
CA LYS A 132 -12.15 -3.14 63.23
C LYS A 132 -11.88 -1.65 63.15
N SER A 133 -12.65 -0.90 62.37
CA SER A 133 -12.47 0.55 62.21
C SER A 133 -12.59 1.27 63.55
N ILE A 134 -13.58 0.87 64.36
CA ILE A 134 -13.83 1.44 65.69
C ILE A 134 -12.70 1.10 66.68
N PHE A 135 -12.29 -0.15 66.76
CA PHE A 135 -11.30 -0.60 67.75
C PHE A 135 -9.84 -0.29 67.35
N GLU A 136 -9.52 -0.36 66.06
CA GLU A 136 -8.20 -0.01 65.53
C GLU A 136 -8.06 1.49 65.21
N LYS A 137 -9.13 2.28 65.40
CA LYS A 137 -9.22 3.71 65.07
C LYS A 137 -8.83 4.01 63.62
N LYS A 138 -9.24 3.15 62.68
CA LYS A 138 -9.00 3.32 61.25
C LYS A 138 -10.27 3.80 60.56
N GLU A 139 -10.14 4.75 59.64
CA GLU A 139 -11.28 5.28 58.89
C GLU A 139 -11.67 4.32 57.76
N ILE A 140 -12.96 4.14 57.48
CA ILE A 140 -13.46 3.34 56.35
C ILE A 140 -13.82 4.25 55.18
N VAL A 141 -13.79 3.74 53.96
CA VAL A 141 -14.29 4.43 52.78
C VAL A 141 -15.82 4.32 52.77
N GLU A 142 -16.50 5.44 52.98
CA GLU A 142 -17.97 5.51 52.96
C GLU A 142 -18.51 5.54 51.53
N GLU A 143 -17.92 6.39 50.69
CA GLU A 143 -18.33 6.64 49.32
C GLU A 143 -17.11 7.02 48.47
N ILE A 144 -17.16 6.72 47.17
CA ILE A 144 -16.22 7.26 46.18
C ILE A 144 -17.00 8.20 45.28
N ARG A 145 -16.56 9.46 45.18
CA ARG A 145 -17.18 10.48 44.34
C ARG A 145 -16.24 10.87 43.22
N LEU A 146 -16.76 10.91 41.98
CA LEU A 146 -16.03 11.35 40.80
C LEU A 146 -16.54 12.73 40.40
N VAL A 147 -15.63 13.70 40.26
CA VAL A 147 -15.98 15.10 39.96
C VAL A 147 -15.05 15.63 38.87
N GLY A 148 -15.60 16.37 37.90
CA GLY A 148 -14.79 17.05 36.86
C GLY A 148 -14.57 16.24 35.57
N ASN A 149 -15.05 14.99 35.51
CA ASN A 149 -15.16 14.26 34.25
C ASN A 149 -16.32 14.84 33.40
N MET A 150 -16.03 15.20 32.16
CA MET A 150 -16.97 15.83 31.22
C MET A 150 -17.28 14.88 30.05
N ARG A 151 -16.24 14.34 29.40
CA ARG A 151 -16.40 13.41 28.27
C ARG A 151 -16.28 11.95 28.70
N ILE A 152 -15.46 11.68 29.72
CA ILE A 152 -15.22 10.32 30.16
C ILE A 152 -16.34 9.90 31.11
N LYS A 153 -17.13 8.92 30.66
CA LYS A 153 -18.21 8.34 31.47
C LYS A 153 -17.64 7.58 32.65
N GLU A 154 -18.33 7.66 33.78
CA GLU A 154 -17.91 7.03 35.04
C GLU A 154 -17.75 5.50 34.93
N ASP A 155 -18.55 4.85 34.08
CA ASP A 155 -18.45 3.40 33.80
C ASP A 155 -17.08 2.98 33.24
N LEU A 156 -16.32 3.91 32.66
CA LEU A 156 -14.94 3.67 32.21
C LEU A 156 -13.91 3.91 33.32
N ILE A 157 -14.27 4.66 34.36
CA ILE A 157 -13.39 5.07 35.47
C ILE A 157 -13.44 4.03 36.59
N TYR A 158 -14.64 3.65 37.05
CA TYR A 158 -14.81 2.71 38.18
C TYR A 158 -14.06 1.38 38.04
N PRO A 159 -14.00 0.70 36.88
CA PRO A 159 -13.27 -0.57 36.75
C PRO A 159 -11.76 -0.46 36.98
N ASN A 160 -11.20 0.75 36.92
CA ASN A 160 -9.78 1.01 37.13
C ASN A 160 -9.44 1.36 38.59
N LEU A 161 -10.46 1.48 39.45
CA LEU A 161 -10.33 1.68 40.88
C LEU A 161 -10.31 0.33 41.61
N THR A 162 -9.31 0.16 42.46
CA THR A 162 -9.22 -0.99 43.37
C THR A 162 -9.90 -0.71 44.70
N THR A 163 -9.95 0.57 45.15
CA THR A 163 -10.67 1.00 46.34
C THR A 163 -12.19 0.93 46.11
N LYS A 164 -12.94 0.45 47.12
CA LYS A 164 -14.40 0.32 47.09
C LYS A 164 -15.03 0.89 48.37
N PRO A 165 -16.29 1.38 48.31
CA PRO A 165 -17.06 1.65 49.51
C PRO A 165 -17.10 0.43 50.44
N GLY A 166 -16.83 0.64 51.73
CA GLY A 166 -16.71 -0.41 52.76
C GLY A 166 -15.27 -0.85 53.04
N ASP A 167 -14.29 -0.52 52.20
CA ASP A 167 -12.87 -0.81 52.47
C ASP A 167 -12.33 0.02 53.65
N ILE A 168 -11.31 -0.48 54.32
CA ILE A 168 -10.48 0.35 55.22
C ILE A 168 -9.70 1.35 54.35
N LEU A 169 -9.70 2.62 54.73
CA LEU A 169 -8.98 3.68 54.02
C LEU A 169 -7.47 3.38 53.98
N ASP A 170 -6.97 3.04 52.80
CA ASP A 170 -5.56 2.74 52.56
C ASP A 170 -4.98 3.68 51.49
N TYR A 171 -4.10 4.58 51.92
CA TYR A 171 -3.41 5.52 51.05
C TYR A 171 -2.54 4.84 49.98
N LYS A 172 -2.02 3.63 50.21
CA LYS A 172 -1.27 2.88 49.18
C LYS A 172 -2.19 2.40 48.07
N LYS A 173 -3.42 2.00 48.43
CA LYS A 173 -4.47 1.59 47.50
C LYS A 173 -4.94 2.79 46.67
N LEU A 174 -5.18 3.93 47.31
CA LEU A 174 -5.50 5.19 46.62
C LEU A 174 -4.41 5.65 45.65
N ASN A 175 -3.13 5.51 46.00
CA ASN A 175 -2.02 5.83 45.09
C ASN A 175 -1.95 4.85 43.90
N THR A 176 -2.36 3.60 44.08
CA THR A 176 -2.45 2.61 43.00
C THR A 176 -3.58 2.98 42.04
N ASP A 177 -4.72 3.38 42.58
CA ASP A 177 -5.87 3.86 41.81
C ASP A 177 -5.52 5.09 40.99
N LEU A 178 -4.86 6.07 41.61
CA LEU A 178 -4.37 7.27 40.91
C LEU A 178 -3.46 6.89 39.74
N ARG A 179 -2.51 5.95 39.92
CA ARG A 179 -1.64 5.48 38.82
C ARG A 179 -2.42 4.77 37.72
N ASN A 180 -3.43 3.97 38.06
CA ASN A 180 -4.27 3.28 37.05
C ASN A 180 -5.07 4.28 36.22
N LEU A 181 -5.63 5.30 36.87
CA LEU A 181 -6.38 6.36 36.20
C LEU A 181 -5.49 7.22 35.28
N TYR A 182 -4.28 7.59 35.70
CA TYR A 182 -3.33 8.29 34.82
C TYR A 182 -2.92 7.44 33.61
N LYS A 183 -2.79 6.11 33.76
CA LYS A 183 -2.46 5.20 32.64
C LYS A 183 -3.54 5.15 31.56
N MET A 184 -4.77 5.55 31.87
CA MET A 184 -5.84 5.64 30.87
C MET A 184 -5.56 6.74 29.83
N GLY A 185 -4.71 7.74 30.14
CA GLY A 185 -4.30 8.80 29.21
C GLY A 185 -5.34 9.90 28.99
N TYR A 186 -6.50 9.84 29.64
CA TYR A 186 -7.59 10.83 29.45
C TYR A 186 -7.51 12.04 30.36
N PHE A 187 -6.69 12.01 31.41
CA PHE A 187 -6.67 13.04 32.44
C PHE A 187 -5.32 13.77 32.48
N GLU A 188 -5.37 15.10 32.51
CA GLU A 188 -4.23 16.01 32.69
C GLU A 188 -3.79 16.02 34.17
N ASN A 189 -4.77 16.10 35.08
CA ASN A 189 -4.55 16.08 36.51
C ASN A 189 -5.68 15.29 37.20
N ILE A 190 -5.32 14.59 38.27
CA ILE A 190 -6.23 13.86 39.15
C ILE A 190 -5.84 14.19 40.58
N GLU A 191 -6.72 14.85 41.31
CA GLU A 191 -6.55 15.14 42.73
C GLU A 191 -7.46 14.23 43.54
N VAL A 192 -6.94 13.69 44.64
CA VAL A 192 -7.71 12.88 45.58
C VAL A 192 -7.91 13.70 46.84
N LYS A 193 -9.16 14.04 47.14
CA LYS A 193 -9.55 14.72 48.38
C LYS A 193 -10.29 13.74 49.28
N LEU A 194 -10.09 13.91 50.58
CA LEU A 194 -10.81 13.16 51.59
C LEU A 194 -11.77 14.11 52.29
N GLU A 195 -13.06 13.86 52.15
CA GLU A 195 -14.11 14.57 52.87
C GLU A 195 -14.61 13.70 54.02
N LYS A 196 -15.08 14.34 55.10
CA LYS A 196 -15.60 13.62 56.27
C LYS A 196 -17.08 13.30 56.07
N GLY A 197 -17.41 12.02 55.98
CA GLY A 197 -18.77 11.51 55.91
C GLY A 197 -19.36 11.13 57.28
N ALA A 198 -20.60 10.65 57.28
CA ALA A 198 -21.32 10.28 58.50
C ALA A 198 -20.86 8.92 59.08
N LYS A 199 -20.31 8.05 58.22
CA LYS A 199 -19.89 6.68 58.53
C LYS A 199 -18.39 6.43 58.27
N GLY A 200 -17.72 7.31 57.52
CA GLY A 200 -16.29 7.21 57.20
C GLY A 200 -15.79 8.35 56.31
N ALA A 201 -14.67 8.14 55.61
CA ALA A 201 -14.13 9.07 54.63
C ALA A 201 -14.84 8.92 53.27
N ILE A 202 -15.19 10.05 52.67
CA ILE A 202 -15.62 10.13 51.27
C ILE A 202 -14.38 10.44 50.43
N VAL A 203 -14.03 9.53 49.53
CA VAL A 203 -12.88 9.69 48.63
C VAL A 203 -13.35 10.39 47.36
N VAL A 204 -12.97 11.65 47.18
CA VAL A 204 -13.33 12.45 46.01
C VAL A 204 -12.16 12.45 45.03
N PHE A 205 -12.35 11.90 43.84
CA PHE A 205 -11.43 12.06 42.72
C PHE A 205 -11.88 13.25 41.88
N GLU A 206 -11.10 14.33 41.90
CA GLU A 206 -11.29 15.50 41.05
C GLU A 206 -10.43 15.36 39.79
N PHE A 207 -11.10 15.31 38.64
CA PHE A 207 -10.49 15.13 37.34
C PHE A 207 -10.37 16.45 36.59
N LYS A 208 -9.22 16.65 35.95
CA LYS A 208 -9.05 17.59 34.85
C LYS A 208 -8.74 16.77 33.60
N GLU A 209 -9.69 16.68 32.67
CA GLU A 209 -9.50 15.92 31.42
C GLU A 209 -8.46 16.57 30.50
N ASN A 210 -7.69 15.75 29.79
CA ASN A 210 -6.85 16.19 28.69
C ASN A 210 -7.75 16.75 27.56
N PRO A 211 -7.44 17.93 27.00
CA PRO A 211 -8.26 18.50 25.95
C PRO A 211 -8.11 17.73 24.65
N SER A 212 -9.09 17.91 23.75
CA SER A 212 -9.02 17.37 22.39
C SER A 212 -8.74 18.45 21.35
N ILE A 213 -8.06 18.08 20.27
CA ILE A 213 -7.72 19.02 19.20
C ILE A 213 -8.96 19.36 18.37
N LYS A 214 -9.27 20.66 18.27
CA LYS A 214 -10.26 21.17 17.29
C LYS A 214 -9.62 21.42 15.94
N GLU A 215 -8.48 22.10 15.94
CA GLU A 215 -7.71 22.40 14.73
C GLU A 215 -6.22 22.56 15.07
N VAL A 216 -5.36 22.40 14.06
CA VAL A 216 -3.91 22.60 14.16
C VAL A 216 -3.52 23.74 13.23
N VAL A 217 -2.82 24.73 13.76
CA VAL A 217 -2.37 25.92 13.02
C VAL A 217 -0.86 26.01 13.11
N PHE A 218 -0.20 26.11 11.96
CA PHE A 218 1.24 26.38 11.86
C PHE A 218 1.47 27.87 11.61
N LYS A 219 2.40 28.46 12.36
CA LYS A 219 2.81 29.86 12.19
C LYS A 219 4.31 29.93 11.95
N GLY A 220 4.73 30.82 11.05
CA GLY A 220 6.15 31.05 10.76
C GLY A 220 6.80 30.09 9.75
N ASN A 221 6.07 29.06 9.31
CA ASN A 221 6.47 28.14 8.24
C ASN A 221 6.36 28.81 6.85
N LYS A 222 7.38 29.56 6.44
CA LYS A 222 7.41 30.25 5.13
C LYS A 222 7.94 29.36 4.01
N GLN A 223 8.83 28.42 4.32
CA GLN A 223 9.49 27.57 3.33
C GLN A 223 8.83 26.19 3.18
N VAL A 224 8.00 25.79 4.16
CA VAL A 224 7.33 24.48 4.21
C VAL A 224 5.82 24.67 4.26
N LYS A 225 5.09 23.95 3.41
CA LYS A 225 3.63 24.01 3.37
C LYS A 225 3.01 23.35 4.61
N SER A 226 1.95 23.98 5.14
CA SER A 226 1.25 23.49 6.33
C SER A 226 0.66 22.09 6.12
N GLU A 227 0.23 21.74 4.90
CA GLU A 227 -0.32 20.41 4.60
C GLU A 227 0.70 19.29 4.77
N ASP A 228 1.98 19.55 4.49
CA ASP A 228 3.04 18.56 4.66
C ASP A 228 3.34 18.34 6.15
N LEU A 229 3.34 19.42 6.93
CA LEU A 229 3.49 19.35 8.39
C LEU A 229 2.34 18.59 9.06
N LEU A 230 1.09 18.82 8.60
CA LEU A 230 -0.09 18.08 9.06
C LEU A 230 0.04 16.56 8.84
N LYS A 231 0.51 16.15 7.65
CA LYS A 231 0.71 14.72 7.33
C LYS A 231 1.74 14.06 8.24
N ILE A 232 2.80 14.80 8.59
CA ILE A 232 3.89 14.28 9.42
C ILE A 232 3.42 14.06 10.85
N ILE A 233 2.79 15.06 11.46
CA ILE A 233 2.31 14.93 12.84
C ILE A 233 1.20 13.88 12.98
N ASN A 234 0.53 13.53 11.85
CA ASN A 234 -0.51 12.52 11.72
C ASN A 234 -1.62 12.65 12.77
N LEU A 235 -2.07 13.88 12.98
CA LEU A 235 -3.04 14.22 14.01
C LEU A 235 -4.40 14.55 13.37
N LYS A 236 -5.47 13.99 13.91
CA LYS A 236 -6.85 14.23 13.43
C LYS A 236 -7.62 15.08 14.42
N GLU A 237 -8.62 15.81 13.94
CA GLU A 237 -9.59 16.48 14.81
C GLU A 237 -10.21 15.47 15.79
N GLY A 238 -10.38 15.89 17.05
CA GLY A 238 -10.92 15.07 18.14
C GLY A 238 -9.89 14.24 18.91
N THR A 239 -8.63 14.18 18.46
CA THR A 239 -7.54 13.47 19.15
C THR A 239 -7.28 14.11 20.53
N VAL A 240 -7.19 13.29 21.58
CA VAL A 240 -6.83 13.74 22.93
C VAL A 240 -5.34 14.05 22.98
N ILE A 241 -4.97 15.23 23.47
CA ILE A 241 -3.58 15.68 23.51
C ILE A 241 -3.02 15.59 24.92
N THR A 242 -1.82 15.02 25.05
CA THR A 242 -1.08 14.90 26.32
C THR A 242 0.25 15.64 26.19
N SER A 243 0.90 16.00 27.30
CA SER A 243 2.22 16.66 27.26
C SER A 243 3.26 15.86 26.47
N LYS A 244 3.27 14.53 26.62
CA LYS A 244 4.14 13.63 25.86
C LYS A 244 3.88 13.70 24.35
N GLU A 245 2.62 13.87 23.97
CA GLU A 245 2.24 13.99 22.56
C GLU A 245 2.67 15.34 21.98
N LEU A 246 2.60 16.43 22.77
CA LEU A 246 3.13 17.75 22.37
C LEU A 246 4.64 17.68 22.14
N ASP A 247 5.39 17.07 23.06
CA ASP A 247 6.83 16.89 22.91
C ASP A 247 7.17 16.08 21.65
N ARG A 248 6.40 15.00 21.39
CA ARG A 248 6.56 14.20 20.17
C ARG A 248 6.32 15.04 18.91
N ILE A 249 5.27 15.85 18.88
CA ILE A 249 4.95 16.72 17.74
C ILE A 249 6.07 17.73 17.51
N LEU A 250 6.58 18.36 18.57
CA LEU A 250 7.68 19.32 18.51
C LEU A 250 8.91 18.67 17.86
N GLU A 251 9.32 17.51 18.37
CA GLU A 251 10.48 16.77 17.85
C GLU A 251 10.26 16.31 16.41
N MET A 252 9.06 15.86 16.04
CA MET A 252 8.74 15.46 14.66
C MET A 252 8.83 16.64 13.67
N VAL A 253 8.29 17.80 14.04
CA VAL A 253 8.36 19.01 13.19
C VAL A 253 9.81 19.46 13.06
N LYS A 254 10.56 19.50 14.18
CA LYS A 254 11.98 19.88 14.17
C LYS A 254 12.81 18.92 13.31
N ALA A 255 12.65 17.61 13.50
CA ALA A 255 13.32 16.57 12.71
C ALA A 255 12.98 16.68 11.22
N TYR A 256 11.75 17.04 10.86
CA TYR A 256 11.37 17.26 9.47
C TYR A 256 12.07 18.47 8.85
N TYR A 257 12.15 19.59 9.59
CA TYR A 257 12.91 20.75 9.12
C TYR A 257 14.41 20.45 8.98
N GLU A 258 14.98 19.69 9.92
CA GLU A 258 16.36 19.21 9.82
C GLU A 258 16.57 18.28 8.61
N GLN A 259 15.59 17.41 8.32
CA GLN A 259 15.57 16.60 7.10
C GLN A 259 15.51 17.48 5.84
N LEU A 260 14.78 18.59 5.85
CA LEU A 260 14.79 19.55 4.74
C LEU A 260 16.06 20.43 4.69
N GLY A 261 16.99 20.23 5.62
CA GLY A 261 18.27 20.92 5.71
C GLY A 261 18.25 22.26 6.42
N TYR A 262 17.17 22.58 7.14
CA TYR A 262 17.05 23.81 7.94
C TYR A 262 17.63 23.59 9.34
N SER A 263 18.87 24.03 9.53
CA SER A 263 19.58 23.93 10.80
C SER A 263 19.24 25.11 11.72
N GLY A 264 19.07 24.83 13.01
CA GLY A 264 18.73 25.85 14.00
C GLY A 264 17.25 26.26 13.96
N THR A 265 16.38 25.36 13.51
CA THR A 265 14.92 25.56 13.57
C THR A 265 14.46 25.45 15.02
N ASP A 266 13.76 26.49 15.49
CA ASP A 266 13.15 26.53 16.82
C ASP A 266 11.65 26.33 16.67
N VAL A 267 11.08 25.41 17.45
CA VAL A 267 9.67 25.03 17.39
C VAL A 267 9.09 25.20 18.79
N LYS A 268 8.02 25.97 18.89
CA LYS A 268 7.25 26.16 20.12
C LYS A 268 5.82 25.74 19.88
N ILE A 269 5.21 25.18 20.91
CA ILE A 269 3.83 24.75 20.86
C ILE A 269 3.05 25.53 21.90
N ASP A 270 1.94 26.12 21.47
CA ASP A 270 0.98 26.81 22.33
C ASP A 270 -0.42 26.19 22.14
N LEU A 271 -1.22 26.23 23.20
CA LEU A 271 -2.58 25.70 23.24
C LEU A 271 -3.57 26.82 23.53
N GLU A 272 -4.33 27.22 22.53
CA GLU A 272 -5.39 28.21 22.67
C GLU A 272 -6.71 27.49 22.97
N LYS A 273 -7.38 27.86 24.08
CA LYS A 273 -8.67 27.26 24.45
C LYS A 273 -9.77 27.69 23.48
N VAL A 274 -10.46 26.73 22.89
CA VAL A 274 -11.64 26.95 22.03
C VAL A 274 -12.93 26.70 22.81
N SER A 275 -12.93 25.68 23.68
CA SER A 275 -14.01 25.38 24.62
C SER A 275 -13.44 24.75 25.89
N GLN A 276 -14.29 24.36 26.84
CA GLN A 276 -13.84 23.68 28.07
C GLN A 276 -13.12 22.34 27.81
N ALA A 277 -13.37 21.67 26.68
CA ALA A 277 -12.80 20.36 26.35
C ALA A 277 -12.03 20.32 25.01
N GLN A 278 -11.92 21.47 24.31
CA GLN A 278 -11.25 21.56 23.03
C GLN A 278 -10.24 22.71 22.98
N VAL A 279 -9.09 22.43 22.37
CA VAL A 279 -8.01 23.39 22.15
C VAL A 279 -7.62 23.46 20.68
N LYS A 280 -7.13 24.62 20.29
CA LYS A 280 -6.43 24.86 19.04
C LYS A 280 -4.93 24.70 19.31
N LEU A 281 -4.30 23.79 18.58
CA LEU A 281 -2.86 23.56 18.67
C LEU A 281 -2.15 24.53 17.75
N ILE A 282 -1.38 25.47 18.32
CA ILE A 282 -0.59 26.43 17.56
C ILE A 282 0.86 25.99 17.61
N VAL A 283 1.42 25.61 16.46
CA VAL A 283 2.83 25.27 16.31
C VAL A 283 3.55 26.47 15.70
N GLU A 284 4.28 27.20 16.54
CA GLU A 284 5.07 28.35 16.13
C GLU A 284 6.48 27.90 15.74
N ILE A 285 6.84 28.15 14.48
CA ILE A 285 8.09 27.70 13.89
C ILE A 285 8.92 28.92 13.50
N LYS A 286 10.10 29.02 14.09
CA LYS A 286 11.15 29.92 13.63
C LYS A 286 12.12 29.11 12.77
N GLU A 287 11.93 29.20 11.47
CA GLU A 287 12.71 28.44 10.49
C GLU A 287 14.21 28.75 10.58
N GLY A 288 15.03 27.70 10.62
CA GLY A 288 16.48 27.80 10.62
C GLY A 288 17.06 28.23 9.27
N ARG A 289 18.38 28.29 9.16
CA ARG A 289 19.07 28.56 7.87
C ARG A 289 19.27 27.26 7.11
N LYS A 290 18.94 27.27 5.81
CA LYS A 290 19.16 26.12 4.93
C LYS A 290 20.66 25.90 4.70
N LYS A 291 21.18 24.74 5.10
CA LYS A 291 22.59 24.37 4.91
C LYS A 291 22.77 23.64 3.57
N TYR A 292 23.86 23.95 2.88
CA TYR A 292 24.21 23.32 1.61
C TYR A 292 25.49 22.50 1.73
N ILE A 293 25.54 21.37 1.03
CA ILE A 293 26.73 20.54 0.91
C ILE A 293 27.66 21.17 -0.13
N LYS A 294 28.81 21.63 0.33
CA LYS A 294 29.86 22.20 -0.53
C LYS A 294 30.66 21.10 -1.20
N LYS A 295 31.05 20.09 -0.43
CA LYS A 295 31.90 18.99 -0.90
C LYS A 295 31.64 17.70 -0.10
N ILE A 296 31.68 16.57 -0.80
CA ILE A 296 31.68 15.23 -0.20
C ILE A 296 33.01 14.57 -0.54
N GLU A 297 33.78 14.24 0.48
CA GLU A 297 35.08 13.58 0.39
C GLU A 297 34.99 12.19 1.00
N PHE A 298 35.61 11.21 0.34
CA PHE A 298 35.78 9.86 0.86
C PHE A 298 37.24 9.70 1.28
N ILE A 299 37.48 9.14 2.47
CA ILE A 299 38.83 8.98 3.02
C ILE A 299 39.11 7.49 3.16
N GLY A 300 40.16 7.01 2.52
CA GLY A 300 40.60 5.61 2.63
C GLY A 300 40.14 4.69 1.50
N ASN A 301 39.29 5.18 0.58
CA ASN A 301 38.97 4.46 -0.65
C ASN A 301 40.17 4.46 -1.60
N LYS A 302 40.53 3.28 -2.12
CA LYS A 302 41.66 3.04 -3.04
C LYS A 302 41.21 2.23 -4.24
N ALA A 303 40.43 1.17 -4.01
CA ALA A 303 39.94 0.28 -5.07
C ALA A 303 38.73 0.85 -5.82
N ILE A 304 37.87 1.63 -5.15
CA ILE A 304 36.67 2.22 -5.74
C ILE A 304 36.83 3.73 -5.88
N SER A 305 36.43 4.25 -7.04
CA SER A 305 36.54 5.68 -7.35
C SER A 305 35.52 6.51 -6.56
N GLU A 306 35.89 7.72 -6.15
CA GLU A 306 34.96 8.65 -5.48
C GLU A 306 33.72 8.93 -6.32
N LYS A 307 33.84 8.93 -7.65
CA LYS A 307 32.73 9.19 -8.56
C LYS A 307 31.66 8.11 -8.44
N GLU A 308 32.05 6.84 -8.32
CA GLU A 308 31.13 5.73 -8.12
C GLU A 308 30.45 5.82 -6.76
N LEU A 309 31.23 6.08 -5.69
CA LEU A 309 30.68 6.23 -4.33
C LEU A 309 29.71 7.40 -4.23
N ARG A 310 30.06 8.56 -4.82
CA ARG A 310 29.20 9.75 -4.88
C ARG A 310 27.91 9.46 -5.65
N GLY A 311 27.93 8.56 -6.63
CA GLY A 311 26.75 8.13 -7.39
C GLY A 311 25.74 7.30 -6.59
N LEU A 312 26.13 6.74 -5.44
CA LEU A 312 25.27 5.95 -4.55
C LEU A 312 24.49 6.81 -3.55
N LEU A 313 24.95 8.04 -3.33
CA LEU A 313 24.36 8.98 -2.40
C LEU A 313 23.10 9.63 -2.98
N SER A 314 22.10 9.82 -2.13
CA SER A 314 20.85 10.54 -2.38
C SER A 314 21.01 12.04 -2.14
N VAL A 315 22.15 12.43 -1.57
CA VAL A 315 22.61 13.81 -1.39
C VAL A 315 23.69 14.15 -2.43
N SER A 316 23.80 15.43 -2.79
CA SER A 316 24.78 15.88 -3.80
C SER A 316 25.40 17.21 -3.43
N GLU A 317 26.57 17.49 -3.99
CA GLU A 317 27.26 18.78 -3.87
C GLU A 317 26.52 19.88 -4.63
N LYS A 318 26.57 21.10 -4.09
CA LYS A 318 26.01 22.30 -4.75
C LYS A 318 26.77 22.60 -6.04
N SER A 319 26.06 22.75 -7.17
CA SER A 319 26.64 22.90 -8.51
C SER A 319 26.03 24.10 -9.25
N ILE A 320 26.79 24.77 -10.11
CA ILE A 320 26.35 25.96 -10.89
C ILE A 320 25.19 25.60 -11.86
N PHE A 321 25.14 24.36 -12.36
CA PHE A 321 24.02 23.82 -13.15
C PHE A 321 22.80 23.35 -12.33
N SER A 322 22.71 23.70 -11.03
CA SER A 322 21.58 23.31 -10.16
C SER A 322 20.17 23.66 -10.69
N PRO A 323 19.93 24.76 -11.46
CA PRO A 323 18.62 25.03 -12.04
C PRO A 323 18.18 23.98 -13.09
N VAL A 324 19.10 23.57 -13.98
CA VAL A 324 18.84 22.53 -14.99
C VAL A 324 18.69 21.15 -14.33
N LYS A 325 19.47 20.88 -13.29
CA LYS A 325 19.34 19.67 -12.45
C LYS A 325 18.00 19.64 -11.69
N LYS A 326 17.49 20.76 -11.18
CA LYS A 326 16.17 20.86 -10.55
C LYS A 326 15.04 20.52 -11.54
N VAL A 327 15.10 21.01 -12.77
CA VAL A 327 14.10 20.68 -13.82
C VAL A 327 14.17 19.20 -14.21
N THR A 328 15.38 18.66 -14.43
CA THR A 328 15.55 17.22 -14.74
C THR A 328 15.19 16.31 -13.57
N GLN A 329 15.34 16.77 -12.33
CA GLN A 329 14.99 16.02 -11.13
C GLN A 329 13.48 16.09 -10.81
N TYR A 330 12.81 17.23 -11.05
CA TYR A 330 11.35 17.34 -11.02
C TYR A 330 10.68 16.43 -12.08
N LEU A 331 11.27 16.36 -13.27
CA LEU A 331 10.81 15.43 -14.30
C LEU A 331 11.10 13.96 -13.93
N ARG A 332 12.17 13.69 -13.19
CA ARG A 332 12.49 12.35 -12.66
C ARG A 332 11.52 11.91 -11.55
N THR A 333 11.05 12.82 -10.70
CA THR A 333 10.02 12.50 -9.69
C THR A 333 8.66 12.10 -10.30
N LEU A 334 8.43 12.42 -11.58
CA LEU A 334 7.26 11.93 -12.32
C LEU A 334 7.42 10.46 -12.80
N THR A 335 8.63 9.89 -12.74
CA THR A 335 8.94 8.56 -13.29
C THR A 335 9.58 7.58 -12.31
N THR A 336 10.13 8.05 -11.18
CA THR A 336 10.65 7.19 -10.09
C THR A 336 10.06 7.58 -8.73
N PRO A 337 9.54 6.62 -7.94
CA PRO A 337 8.90 6.88 -6.65
C PRO A 337 9.85 7.11 -5.47
N GLU A 338 11.18 7.08 -5.67
CA GLU A 338 12.13 7.32 -4.56
C GLU A 338 12.25 8.83 -4.23
N PRO A 339 12.10 9.23 -2.95
CA PRO A 339 12.32 10.61 -2.54
C PRO A 339 13.80 10.97 -2.68
N VAL A 340 14.09 12.01 -3.47
CA VAL A 340 15.44 12.54 -3.67
C VAL A 340 15.52 13.90 -2.99
N SER A 341 16.61 14.15 -2.25
CA SER A 341 16.85 15.45 -1.64
C SER A 341 17.01 16.55 -2.71
N GLU A 342 16.64 17.78 -2.37
CA GLU A 342 16.97 18.93 -3.22
C GLU A 342 18.50 18.96 -3.48
N PRO A 343 18.96 19.12 -4.73
CA PRO A 343 20.37 19.01 -5.05
C PRO A 343 21.18 20.10 -4.33
N GLY A 344 22.25 19.69 -3.66
CA GLY A 344 23.07 20.57 -2.82
C GLY A 344 22.60 20.71 -1.38
N VAL A 345 21.42 20.22 -0.97
CA VAL A 345 20.91 20.42 0.41
C VAL A 345 21.51 19.40 1.37
N TYR A 346 21.93 19.88 2.54
CA TYR A 346 22.43 19.03 3.60
C TYR A 346 21.28 18.27 4.29
N ASN A 347 21.29 16.95 4.20
CA ASN A 347 20.33 16.08 4.89
C ASN A 347 21.05 14.89 5.53
N LEU A 348 21.06 14.89 6.86
CA LEU A 348 21.78 13.90 7.65
C LEU A 348 21.12 12.51 7.64
N ALA A 349 19.78 12.45 7.63
CA ALA A 349 19.03 11.20 7.59
C ALA A 349 19.25 10.43 6.28
N PHE A 350 19.24 11.12 5.14
CA PHE A 350 19.57 10.51 3.85
C PHE A 350 21.04 10.07 3.80
N LEU A 351 21.96 10.89 4.33
CA LEU A 351 23.37 10.54 4.38
C LEU A 351 23.61 9.24 5.16
N TYR A 352 23.10 9.12 6.39
CA TYR A 352 23.25 7.90 7.20
C TYR A 352 22.65 6.66 6.54
N ARG A 353 21.46 6.79 5.93
CA ARG A 353 20.85 5.72 5.14
C ARG A 353 21.76 5.28 3.99
N ASP A 354 22.41 6.23 3.32
CA ASP A 354 23.24 5.95 2.16
C ASP A 354 24.62 5.38 2.51
N LEU A 355 25.09 5.50 3.76
CA LEU A 355 26.30 4.81 4.23
C LEU A 355 26.16 3.28 4.11
N GLY A 356 24.98 2.74 4.46
CA GLY A 356 24.69 1.32 4.27
C GLY A 356 24.68 0.88 2.80
N LYS A 357 24.37 1.79 1.87
CA LYS A 357 24.48 1.52 0.42
C LYS A 357 25.93 1.42 -0.01
N ILE A 358 26.80 2.30 0.50
CA ILE A 358 28.25 2.23 0.26
C ILE A 358 28.78 0.91 0.79
N GLU A 359 28.48 0.55 2.04
CA GLU A 359 28.92 -0.71 2.64
C GLU A 359 28.48 -1.92 1.81
N SER A 360 27.21 -1.97 1.42
CA SER A 360 26.66 -3.03 0.56
C SER A 360 27.35 -3.06 -0.81
N PHE A 361 27.65 -1.90 -1.40
CA PHE A 361 28.33 -1.79 -2.70
C PHE A 361 29.75 -2.37 -2.69
N TYR A 362 30.48 -2.18 -1.59
CA TYR A 362 31.78 -2.80 -1.35
C TYR A 362 31.67 -4.31 -1.11
N LYS A 363 30.76 -4.74 -0.22
CA LYS A 363 30.51 -6.18 0.04
C LYS A 363 30.09 -6.95 -1.21
N ASN A 364 29.38 -6.29 -2.13
CA ASN A 364 28.99 -6.86 -3.42
C ASN A 364 30.15 -6.96 -4.43
N ARG A 365 31.32 -6.38 -4.13
CA ARG A 365 32.56 -6.44 -4.92
C ARG A 365 33.69 -7.16 -4.18
N GLY A 366 33.37 -7.96 -3.17
CA GLY A 366 34.31 -8.84 -2.51
C GLY A 366 35.01 -8.23 -1.29
N PHE A 367 34.73 -6.98 -0.95
CA PHE A 367 35.26 -6.31 0.24
C PHE A 367 34.36 -6.62 1.45
N ILE A 368 34.46 -7.84 1.98
CA ILE A 368 33.57 -8.31 3.06
C ILE A 368 33.83 -7.62 4.40
N ASP A 369 35.10 -7.23 4.62
CA ASP A 369 35.59 -6.61 5.86
C ASP A 369 35.51 -5.08 5.81
N VAL A 370 34.83 -4.52 4.81
CA VAL A 370 34.65 -3.08 4.66
C VAL A 370 33.99 -2.48 5.90
N LYS A 371 34.50 -1.34 6.36
CA LYS A 371 33.87 -0.52 7.39
C LYS A 371 33.70 0.90 6.86
N VAL A 372 32.47 1.38 6.90
CA VAL A 372 32.13 2.78 6.62
C VAL A 372 31.91 3.47 7.96
N GLY A 373 32.80 4.38 8.32
CA GLY A 373 32.71 5.10 9.59
C GLY A 373 31.69 6.25 9.52
N GLU A 374 31.43 6.86 10.68
CA GLU A 374 30.53 8.00 10.78
C GLU A 374 31.04 9.20 9.98
N PRO A 375 30.14 9.96 9.32
CA PRO A 375 30.53 11.10 8.51
C PRO A 375 31.01 12.24 9.40
N LEU A 376 32.23 12.72 9.16
CA LEU A 376 32.78 13.90 9.83
C LEU A 376 32.29 15.15 9.10
N VAL A 377 31.48 15.96 9.77
CA VAL A 377 30.88 17.17 9.21
C VAL A 377 31.65 18.39 9.70
N LYS A 378 32.23 19.15 8.76
CA LYS A 378 32.89 20.43 9.04
C LYS A 378 32.01 21.57 8.52
N GLU A 379 31.65 22.50 9.40
CA GLU A 379 30.91 23.71 9.02
C GLU A 379 31.86 24.79 8.48
N GLU A 380 31.45 25.46 7.39
CA GLU A 380 32.11 26.61 6.80
C GLU A 380 31.08 27.73 6.52
N GLU A 381 31.53 28.97 6.29
CA GLU A 381 30.63 30.13 6.08
C GLU A 381 29.65 29.95 4.89
N ASP A 382 30.03 29.16 3.88
CA ASP A 382 29.29 28.94 2.64
C ASP A 382 28.64 27.55 2.52
N GLY A 383 28.71 26.71 3.56
CA GLY A 383 28.08 25.38 3.57
C GLY A 383 28.75 24.38 4.52
N VAL A 384 28.55 23.09 4.25
CA VAL A 384 29.18 21.99 5.01
C VAL A 384 30.06 21.13 4.10
N ILE A 385 31.19 20.68 4.63
CA ILE A 385 32.05 19.66 4.03
C ILE A 385 31.83 18.36 4.79
N ILE A 386 31.49 17.30 4.06
CA ILE A 386 31.23 15.97 4.61
C ILE A 386 32.40 15.06 4.24
N LYS A 387 33.04 14.46 5.24
CA LYS A 387 34.13 13.48 5.05
C LYS A 387 33.67 12.11 5.54
N ILE A 388 33.66 11.12 4.65
CA ILE A 388 33.22 9.75 4.95
C ILE A 388 34.45 8.84 5.03
N PRO A 389 34.88 8.41 6.23
CA PRO A 389 35.98 7.47 6.37
C PRO A 389 35.56 6.06 5.96
N ILE A 390 36.41 5.38 5.18
CA ILE A 390 36.20 4.03 4.67
C ILE A 390 37.47 3.21 4.88
N GLU A 391 37.34 2.10 5.58
CA GLU A 391 38.35 1.04 5.61
C GLU A 391 37.90 -0.06 4.64
N GLU A 392 38.50 -0.14 3.45
CA GLU A 392 38.04 -1.07 2.39
C GLU A 392 38.22 -2.55 2.77
N GLY A 393 39.32 -2.88 3.47
CA GLY A 393 39.74 -4.27 3.67
C GLY A 393 40.26 -4.94 2.39
N ASP A 394 40.57 -6.23 2.47
CA ASP A 394 40.99 -7.01 1.31
C ASP A 394 39.80 -7.42 0.43
N GLN A 395 40.04 -7.52 -0.88
CA GLN A 395 39.08 -8.10 -1.81
C GLN A 395 39.18 -9.62 -1.84
N TYR A 396 38.06 -10.30 -1.60
CA TYR A 396 37.98 -11.76 -1.61
C TYR A 396 37.28 -12.30 -2.87
N LYS A 397 37.75 -13.45 -3.34
CA LYS A 397 37.08 -14.28 -4.35
C LYS A 397 36.33 -15.44 -3.70
N VAL A 398 35.39 -16.03 -4.42
CA VAL A 398 34.73 -17.27 -4.02
C VAL A 398 35.72 -18.42 -4.17
N GLY A 399 35.94 -19.16 -3.10
CA GLY A 399 36.76 -20.38 -3.05
C GLY A 399 35.92 -21.61 -3.36
N LYS A 400 35.98 -22.62 -2.49
CA LYS A 400 35.14 -23.82 -2.57
C LYS A 400 33.69 -23.46 -2.27
N VAL A 401 32.77 -23.98 -3.08
CA VAL A 401 31.32 -23.91 -2.85
C VAL A 401 30.82 -25.34 -2.64
N GLU A 402 30.13 -25.57 -1.53
CA GLU A 402 29.55 -26.86 -1.16
C GLU A 402 28.07 -26.69 -0.83
N ILE A 403 27.23 -27.66 -1.21
CA ILE A 403 25.79 -27.64 -0.98
C ILE A 403 25.40 -28.93 -0.26
N GLN A 404 25.09 -28.83 1.03
CA GLN A 404 24.70 -29.95 1.88
C GLN A 404 23.19 -30.18 1.75
N GLN A 405 22.81 -31.17 0.93
CA GLN A 405 21.43 -31.57 0.66
C GLN A 405 21.36 -33.01 0.11
N ASP A 406 20.16 -33.62 0.07
CA ASP A 406 19.95 -35.04 -0.24
C ASP A 406 18.99 -35.32 -1.41
N LEU A 407 18.47 -34.30 -2.10
CA LEU A 407 17.36 -34.42 -3.06
C LEU A 407 17.77 -34.29 -4.53
N PHE A 408 18.70 -33.40 -4.84
CA PHE A 408 19.08 -33.05 -6.21
C PHE A 408 20.53 -33.46 -6.50
N PRO A 409 20.85 -33.87 -7.73
CA PRO A 409 22.25 -34.05 -8.11
C PRO A 409 22.94 -32.68 -8.22
N GLU A 410 24.18 -32.61 -7.77
CA GLU A 410 24.96 -31.39 -7.65
C GLU A 410 25.05 -30.59 -8.97
N ASP A 411 25.26 -31.27 -10.10
CA ASP A 411 25.41 -30.69 -11.43
C ASP A 411 24.19 -29.86 -11.90
N LYS A 412 22.99 -30.22 -11.43
CA LYS A 412 21.74 -29.48 -11.73
C LYS A 412 21.57 -28.22 -10.90
N ILE A 413 22.19 -28.16 -9.73
CA ILE A 413 22.07 -27.03 -8.79
C ILE A 413 23.12 -25.97 -9.09
N TYR A 414 24.38 -26.37 -9.31
CA TYR A 414 25.49 -25.42 -9.56
C TYR A 414 25.24 -24.51 -10.77
N LYS A 415 24.53 -24.98 -11.80
CA LYS A 415 24.16 -24.16 -12.97
C LYS A 415 23.22 -23.00 -12.64
N LYS A 416 22.52 -23.05 -11.51
CA LYS A 416 21.60 -21.99 -11.06
C LYS A 416 22.26 -20.97 -10.14
N LEU A 417 23.44 -21.27 -9.59
CA LEU A 417 24.14 -20.41 -8.65
C LEU A 417 24.93 -19.32 -9.36
N LYS A 418 24.93 -18.11 -8.79
CA LYS A 418 25.75 -16.99 -9.23
C LYS A 418 27.14 -17.03 -8.59
N THR A 419 27.21 -17.45 -7.33
CA THR A 419 28.44 -17.66 -6.55
C THR A 419 29.14 -18.94 -7.00
N LEU A 420 30.08 -18.78 -7.92
CA LEU A 420 30.90 -19.88 -8.43
C LEU A 420 32.37 -19.66 -8.07
N PRO A 421 33.15 -20.74 -7.84
CA PRO A 421 34.58 -20.64 -7.57
C PRO A 421 35.32 -19.74 -8.57
N GLY A 422 36.24 -18.92 -8.07
CA GLY A 422 37.07 -18.00 -8.85
C GLY A 422 36.43 -16.64 -9.17
N LYS A 423 35.12 -16.47 -9.01
CA LYS A 423 34.46 -15.15 -9.13
C LYS A 423 34.76 -14.27 -7.92
N VAL A 424 34.65 -12.95 -8.08
CA VAL A 424 34.69 -12.02 -6.93
C VAL A 424 33.47 -12.28 -6.04
N PHE A 425 33.67 -12.33 -4.73
CA PHE A 425 32.57 -12.54 -3.78
C PHE A 425 31.56 -11.39 -3.85
N SER A 426 30.28 -11.70 -3.71
CA SER A 426 29.21 -10.70 -3.70
C SER A 426 28.14 -11.14 -2.71
N LEU A 427 27.90 -10.34 -1.67
CA LEU A 427 26.87 -10.60 -0.67
C LEU A 427 25.48 -10.68 -1.30
N GLU A 428 25.20 -9.84 -2.31
CA GLU A 428 23.96 -9.90 -3.09
C GLU A 428 23.83 -11.22 -3.86
N SER A 429 24.89 -11.66 -4.56
CA SER A 429 24.84 -12.93 -5.30
C SER A 429 24.62 -14.11 -4.36
N LEU A 430 25.27 -14.10 -3.18
CA LEU A 430 25.08 -15.09 -2.13
C LEU A 430 23.61 -15.15 -1.66
N LYS A 431 23.01 -14.01 -1.31
CA LYS A 431 21.60 -13.96 -0.88
C LYS A 431 20.65 -14.43 -1.98
N ILE A 432 20.91 -14.05 -3.23
CA ILE A 432 20.14 -14.54 -4.38
C ILE A 432 20.24 -16.07 -4.48
N ASP A 433 21.41 -16.63 -4.25
CA ASP A 433 21.64 -18.07 -4.27
C ASP A 433 20.93 -18.78 -3.11
N GLU A 434 20.95 -18.23 -1.89
CA GLU A 434 20.17 -18.72 -0.74
C GLU A 434 18.66 -18.76 -1.06
N THR A 435 18.12 -17.68 -1.63
CA THR A 435 16.72 -17.61 -2.06
C THR A 435 16.44 -18.58 -3.21
N THR A 436 17.33 -18.68 -4.20
CA THR A 436 17.19 -19.59 -5.35
C THR A 436 17.14 -21.05 -4.91
N LEU A 437 18.01 -21.43 -3.97
CA LEU A 437 18.00 -22.75 -3.36
C LEU A 437 16.73 -22.96 -2.55
N THR A 438 16.36 -22.02 -1.69
CA THR A 438 15.11 -22.11 -0.91
C THR A 438 13.89 -22.32 -1.82
N HIS A 439 13.77 -21.54 -2.89
CA HIS A 439 12.67 -21.65 -3.86
C HIS A 439 12.74 -22.96 -4.65
N LEU A 440 13.94 -23.45 -4.97
CA LEU A 440 14.11 -24.74 -5.63
C LEU A 440 13.52 -25.88 -4.81
N PHE A 441 13.75 -25.92 -3.49
CA PHE A 441 13.13 -26.93 -2.63
C PHE A 441 11.63 -26.67 -2.47
N ALA A 442 11.23 -25.41 -2.26
CA ALA A 442 9.83 -25.04 -2.15
C ALA A 442 9.01 -25.46 -3.37
N ASP A 443 9.56 -25.40 -4.58
CA ASP A 443 8.91 -25.84 -5.82
C ASP A 443 8.65 -27.35 -5.92
N TYR A 444 9.28 -28.15 -5.05
CA TYR A 444 9.04 -29.59 -4.91
C TYR A 444 8.19 -29.92 -3.67
N GLY A 445 7.50 -28.92 -3.10
CA GLY A 445 6.59 -29.08 -1.99
C GLY A 445 7.17 -28.75 -0.61
N TYR A 446 8.46 -28.43 -0.50
CA TYR A 446 9.10 -28.13 0.79
C TYR A 446 8.88 -26.66 1.21
N ALA A 447 7.65 -26.30 1.58
CA ALA A 447 7.20 -24.91 1.83
C ALA A 447 7.94 -24.15 2.96
N TYR A 448 8.57 -24.90 3.86
CA TYR A 448 9.34 -24.40 5.00
C TYR A 448 10.84 -24.68 4.86
N ALA A 449 11.32 -24.98 3.66
CA ALA A 449 12.74 -25.15 3.40
C ALA A 449 13.51 -23.90 3.85
N LYS A 450 14.63 -24.11 4.52
CA LYS A 450 15.53 -23.04 4.97
C LYS A 450 16.93 -23.33 4.48
N VAL A 451 17.54 -22.34 3.85
CA VAL A 451 18.95 -22.39 3.44
C VAL A 451 19.72 -21.44 4.31
N THR A 452 20.76 -21.94 4.95
CA THR A 452 21.73 -21.14 5.71
C THR A 452 23.11 -21.31 5.10
N THR A 453 23.93 -20.27 5.13
CA THR A 453 25.29 -20.34 4.59
C THR A 453 26.32 -20.14 5.67
N ASP A 454 27.27 -21.07 5.75
CA ASP A 454 28.47 -20.91 6.55
C ASP A 454 29.61 -20.35 5.68
N PHE A 455 30.29 -19.34 6.21
CA PHE A 455 31.41 -18.67 5.55
C PHE A 455 32.72 -19.02 6.26
N SER A 456 33.70 -19.51 5.51
CA SER A 456 35.07 -19.69 6.00
C SER A 456 36.01 -18.83 5.17
N LYS A 457 36.63 -17.83 5.80
CA LYS A 457 37.59 -16.92 5.16
C LYS A 457 38.99 -17.52 5.22
N ASP A 458 39.69 -17.50 4.09
CA ASP A 458 41.14 -17.70 4.03
C ASP A 458 41.80 -16.35 3.66
N PRO A 459 42.31 -15.60 4.65
CA PRO A 459 42.96 -14.31 4.40
C PRO A 459 44.25 -14.41 3.58
N LYS A 460 44.95 -15.56 3.61
CA LYS A 460 46.21 -15.73 2.87
C LYS A 460 45.94 -15.93 1.38
N ALA A 461 44.99 -16.79 1.05
CA ALA A 461 44.58 -17.04 -0.32
C ALA A 461 43.58 -15.99 -0.86
N LYS A 462 43.08 -15.09 -0.01
CA LYS A 462 42.04 -14.08 -0.31
C LYS A 462 40.79 -14.71 -0.92
N VAL A 463 40.37 -15.84 -0.35
CA VAL A 463 39.16 -16.56 -0.77
C VAL A 463 38.18 -16.76 0.37
N ILE A 464 36.91 -16.88 0.04
CA ILE A 464 35.82 -17.23 0.95
C ILE A 464 35.22 -18.55 0.47
N ASN A 465 35.31 -19.57 1.31
CA ASN A 465 34.64 -20.85 1.09
C ASN A 465 33.21 -20.75 1.63
N LEU A 466 32.26 -21.25 0.85
CA LEU A 466 30.82 -21.18 1.13
C LEU A 466 30.26 -22.59 1.28
N THR A 467 29.55 -22.85 2.38
CA THR A 467 28.80 -24.10 2.57
C THR A 467 27.33 -23.76 2.78
N PHE A 468 26.49 -24.09 1.79
CA PHE A 468 25.05 -23.94 1.87
C PHE A 468 24.46 -25.18 2.56
N LYS A 469 23.80 -24.99 3.70
CA LYS A 469 23.10 -26.04 4.46
C LYS A 469 21.61 -25.92 4.22
N VAL A 470 21.00 -26.98 3.67
CA VAL A 470 19.58 -27.01 3.35
C VAL A 470 18.81 -27.85 4.38
N GLU A 471 17.93 -27.20 5.13
CA GLU A 471 16.94 -27.82 5.99
C GLU A 471 15.60 -27.85 5.24
N LYS A 472 15.28 -28.96 4.57
CA LYS A 472 14.11 -29.03 3.68
C LYS A 472 12.75 -29.10 4.41
N GLY A 473 12.68 -29.74 5.59
CA GLY A 473 11.41 -30.02 6.26
C GLY A 473 10.54 -31.06 5.53
N PRO A 474 9.26 -31.23 5.90
CA PRO A 474 8.33 -32.14 5.21
C PRO A 474 7.81 -31.56 3.89
N VAL A 475 7.26 -32.43 3.04
CA VAL A 475 6.48 -32.01 1.87
C VAL A 475 5.12 -31.50 2.34
N VAL A 476 4.72 -30.33 1.83
CA VAL A 476 3.50 -29.62 2.22
C VAL A 476 2.59 -29.46 0.99
N TYR A 477 1.30 -29.70 1.18
CA TYR A 477 0.27 -29.56 0.16
C TYR A 477 -0.59 -28.33 0.43
N VAL A 478 -1.07 -27.69 -0.64
CA VAL A 478 -2.02 -26.58 -0.53
C VAL A 478 -3.39 -27.13 -0.16
N ASN A 479 -3.88 -26.85 1.04
CA ASN A 479 -5.20 -27.30 1.49
C ASN A 479 -6.31 -26.42 0.92
N ARG A 480 -6.26 -25.11 1.19
CA ARG A 480 -7.26 -24.14 0.73
C ARG A 480 -6.64 -22.88 0.17
N ILE A 481 -7.32 -22.28 -0.81
CA ILE A 481 -6.99 -20.97 -1.38
C ILE A 481 -8.15 -20.01 -1.12
N GLU A 482 -7.93 -19.09 -0.18
CA GLU A 482 -8.91 -18.10 0.27
C GLU A 482 -8.57 -16.73 -0.31
N VAL A 483 -9.57 -16.07 -0.90
CA VAL A 483 -9.41 -14.73 -1.48
C VAL A 483 -10.10 -13.72 -0.57
N GLU A 484 -9.38 -12.67 -0.18
CA GLU A 484 -9.88 -11.61 0.70
C GLU A 484 -9.61 -10.22 0.14
N GLY A 485 -10.53 -9.29 0.44
CA GLY A 485 -10.45 -7.89 0.03
C GLY A 485 -11.07 -7.58 -1.34
N ASN A 486 -11.59 -8.61 -2.04
CA ASN A 486 -12.32 -8.48 -3.30
C ASN A 486 -13.82 -8.16 -3.05
N THR A 487 -14.12 -6.93 -2.65
CA THR A 487 -15.51 -6.51 -2.34
C THR A 487 -16.39 -6.34 -3.58
N LYS A 488 -15.81 -5.93 -4.71
CA LYS A 488 -16.52 -5.73 -5.98
C LYS A 488 -16.19 -6.83 -6.99
N THR A 489 -14.92 -7.20 -7.07
CA THR A 489 -14.39 -8.18 -8.01
C THR A 489 -14.80 -9.58 -7.58
N ARG A 490 -15.39 -10.34 -8.50
CA ARG A 490 -15.79 -11.72 -8.23
C ARG A 490 -14.57 -12.60 -8.04
N ASP A 491 -14.61 -13.49 -7.04
CA ASP A 491 -13.54 -14.43 -6.72
C ASP A 491 -12.97 -15.14 -7.97
N LYS A 492 -13.85 -15.64 -8.86
CA LYS A 492 -13.45 -16.34 -10.09
C LYS A 492 -12.48 -15.56 -10.99
N VAL A 493 -12.54 -14.23 -10.96
CA VAL A 493 -11.65 -13.36 -11.76
C VAL A 493 -10.21 -13.45 -11.25
N ILE A 494 -10.04 -13.54 -9.93
CA ILE A 494 -8.76 -13.72 -9.24
C ILE A 494 -8.34 -15.19 -9.32
N ARG A 495 -9.24 -16.12 -9.01
CA ARG A 495 -8.96 -17.56 -8.96
C ARG A 495 -8.41 -18.12 -10.27
N ARG A 496 -8.94 -17.70 -11.42
CA ARG A 496 -8.42 -18.11 -12.75
C ARG A 496 -7.00 -17.58 -13.08
N GLN A 497 -6.48 -16.64 -12.29
CA GLN A 497 -5.09 -16.17 -12.39
C GLN A 497 -4.12 -16.99 -11.53
N ILE A 498 -4.61 -17.89 -10.68
CA ILE A 498 -3.79 -18.70 -9.78
C ILE A 498 -3.30 -19.95 -10.52
N ASN A 499 -1.99 -20.18 -10.51
CA ASN A 499 -1.30 -21.28 -11.20
C ASN A 499 -1.11 -22.54 -10.33
N ILE A 500 -1.60 -22.53 -9.09
CA ILE A 500 -1.57 -23.65 -8.15
C ILE A 500 -3.00 -23.97 -7.70
N ALA A 501 -3.31 -25.26 -7.53
CA ALA A 501 -4.62 -25.72 -7.13
C ALA A 501 -4.58 -26.33 -5.71
N GLU A 502 -5.74 -26.39 -5.07
CA GLU A 502 -5.92 -27.13 -3.82
C GLU A 502 -5.59 -28.63 -4.06
N GLY A 503 -4.93 -29.26 -3.10
CA GLY A 503 -4.37 -30.60 -3.17
C GLY A 503 -3.02 -30.72 -3.89
N TRP A 504 -2.51 -29.66 -4.54
CA TRP A 504 -1.19 -29.71 -5.18
C TRP A 504 -0.07 -29.51 -4.16
N PRO A 505 1.13 -30.09 -4.40
CA PRO A 505 2.30 -29.76 -3.59
C PRO A 505 2.61 -28.27 -3.71
N TYR A 506 3.08 -27.67 -2.61
CA TYR A 506 3.49 -26.28 -2.56
C TYR A 506 4.51 -25.97 -3.68
N SER A 507 4.42 -24.76 -4.24
CA SER A 507 5.44 -24.23 -5.16
C SER A 507 5.47 -22.72 -5.07
N GLU A 508 6.61 -22.20 -4.61
CA GLU A 508 6.85 -20.76 -4.50
C GLU A 508 6.76 -20.09 -5.87
N LYS A 509 7.34 -20.71 -6.91
CA LYS A 509 7.30 -20.18 -8.27
C LYS A 509 5.88 -20.00 -8.79
N ARG A 510 5.00 -20.98 -8.59
CA ARG A 510 3.60 -20.86 -9.04
C ARG A 510 2.85 -19.78 -8.26
N ILE A 511 3.16 -19.58 -6.98
CA ILE A 511 2.58 -18.51 -6.14
C ILE A 511 3.04 -17.13 -6.64
N GLU A 512 4.34 -16.92 -6.85
CA GLU A 512 4.89 -15.67 -7.38
C GLU A 512 4.33 -15.35 -8.77
N GLU A 513 4.28 -16.34 -9.67
CA GLU A 513 3.65 -16.18 -10.99
C GLU A 513 2.16 -15.79 -10.87
N SER A 514 1.44 -16.35 -9.89
CA SER A 514 0.05 -16.01 -9.62
C SER A 514 -0.10 -14.58 -9.12
N GLU A 515 0.73 -14.13 -8.17
CA GLU A 515 0.77 -12.74 -7.70
C GLU A 515 0.98 -11.77 -8.87
N VAL A 516 1.92 -12.09 -9.77
CA VAL A 516 2.19 -11.28 -10.97
C VAL A 516 1.00 -11.27 -11.92
N ARG A 517 0.34 -12.42 -12.17
CA ARG A 517 -0.85 -12.49 -13.03
C ARG A 517 -2.04 -11.72 -12.46
N ILE A 518 -2.29 -11.81 -11.16
CA ILE A 518 -3.36 -11.05 -10.48
C ILE A 518 -3.06 -9.56 -10.53
N ARG A 519 -1.81 -9.14 -10.24
CA ARG A 519 -1.39 -7.73 -10.32
C ARG A 519 -1.53 -7.17 -11.74
N ARG A 520 -1.22 -7.98 -12.76
CA ARG A 520 -1.37 -7.61 -14.18
C ARG A 520 -2.81 -7.36 -14.62
N LEU A 521 -3.82 -7.78 -13.85
CA LEU A 521 -5.21 -7.40 -14.12
C LEU A 521 -5.42 -5.88 -13.98
N GLY A 522 -4.63 -5.21 -13.13
CA GLY A 522 -4.77 -3.77 -12.87
C GLY A 522 -6.02 -3.39 -12.10
N PHE A 523 -6.58 -4.34 -11.32
CA PHE A 523 -7.78 -4.13 -10.48
C PHE A 523 -7.44 -3.89 -9.01
N PHE A 524 -6.17 -4.03 -8.62
CA PHE A 524 -5.71 -4.02 -7.25
C PHE A 524 -4.46 -3.14 -7.10
N GLU A 525 -4.42 -2.32 -6.04
CA GLU A 525 -3.23 -1.54 -5.66
C GLU A 525 -2.13 -2.45 -5.12
N ASP A 526 -2.55 -3.44 -4.33
CA ASP A 526 -1.68 -4.40 -3.68
C ASP A 526 -2.25 -5.82 -3.81
N VAL A 527 -1.33 -6.77 -3.98
CA VAL A 527 -1.61 -8.20 -4.13
C VAL A 527 -0.53 -8.96 -3.39
N LYS A 528 -0.94 -9.74 -2.40
CA LYS A 528 -0.06 -10.62 -1.65
C LYS A 528 -0.72 -11.97 -1.43
N ILE A 529 0.01 -13.05 -1.70
CA ILE A 529 -0.39 -14.40 -1.32
C ILE A 529 0.44 -14.77 -0.09
N GLU A 530 -0.23 -14.89 1.05
CA GLU A 530 0.38 -15.26 2.32
C GLU A 530 0.14 -16.74 2.60
N LYS A 531 1.13 -17.38 3.23
CA LYS A 531 1.02 -18.74 3.72
C LYS A 531 0.53 -18.74 5.17
N GLU A 532 -0.55 -19.45 5.43
CA GLU A 532 -1.08 -19.68 6.77
C GLU A 532 -0.98 -21.16 7.13
N LYS A 533 -0.53 -21.47 8.35
CA LYS A 533 -0.45 -22.85 8.82
C LYS A 533 -1.85 -23.47 8.82
N ALA A 534 -1.99 -24.64 8.20
CA ALA A 534 -3.23 -25.41 8.27
C ALA A 534 -3.29 -26.19 9.61
N ALA A 535 -4.40 -26.90 9.83
CA ALA A 535 -4.58 -27.75 11.00
C ALA A 535 -3.64 -28.96 11.01
N LYS A 536 -3.27 -29.47 9.83
CA LYS A 536 -2.26 -30.53 9.68
C LYS A 536 -0.90 -29.92 9.35
N GLU A 537 0.17 -30.57 9.82
CA GLU A 537 1.54 -30.08 9.65
C GLU A 537 2.06 -30.21 8.20
N ASP A 538 1.47 -31.09 7.39
CA ASP A 538 1.78 -31.32 5.98
C ASP A 538 0.85 -30.52 5.03
N GLU A 539 0.08 -29.58 5.57
CA GLU A 539 -0.85 -28.75 4.81
C GLU A 539 -0.60 -27.25 5.07
N VAL A 540 -0.87 -26.43 4.05
CA VAL A 540 -0.81 -24.98 4.15
C VAL A 540 -2.02 -24.35 3.47
N ASN A 541 -2.57 -23.31 4.09
CA ASN A 541 -3.59 -22.48 3.46
C ASN A 541 -2.91 -21.30 2.77
N LEU A 542 -3.37 -20.95 1.57
CA LEU A 542 -2.91 -19.77 0.85
C LEU A 542 -3.98 -18.69 0.93
N LYS A 543 -3.59 -17.53 1.46
CA LYS A 543 -4.46 -16.38 1.64
C LYS A 543 -4.10 -15.29 0.65
N VAL A 544 -4.93 -15.15 -0.37
CA VAL A 544 -4.79 -14.16 -1.43
C VAL A 544 -5.42 -12.85 -0.96
N LYS A 545 -4.60 -11.98 -0.38
CA LYS A 545 -5.01 -10.65 0.06
C LYS A 545 -4.88 -9.67 -1.10
N VAL A 546 -5.99 -9.03 -1.45
CA VAL A 546 -6.00 -7.98 -2.48
C VAL A 546 -6.59 -6.70 -1.92
N LYS A 547 -6.07 -5.56 -2.38
CA LYS A 547 -6.65 -4.25 -2.10
C LYS A 547 -7.19 -3.66 -3.40
N GLU A 548 -8.51 -3.65 -3.57
CA GLU A 548 -9.16 -3.12 -4.77
C GLU A 548 -8.86 -1.65 -5.01
N MET A 549 -8.67 -1.29 -6.28
CA MET A 549 -8.51 0.09 -6.75
C MET A 549 -9.64 0.51 -7.68
N LEU A 550 -9.72 1.81 -7.98
CA LEU A 550 -10.59 2.30 -9.04
C LEU A 550 -10.14 1.74 -10.39
N THR A 551 -11.07 1.06 -11.07
CA THR A 551 -10.87 0.39 -12.36
C THR A 551 -11.47 1.16 -13.54
N GLY A 552 -12.36 2.10 -13.23
CA GLY A 552 -12.88 3.10 -14.13
C GLY A 552 -11.86 4.22 -14.39
N SER A 553 -11.78 4.66 -15.63
CA SER A 553 -10.97 5.80 -16.06
C SER A 553 -11.75 6.68 -17.03
N PHE A 554 -11.67 7.99 -16.82
CA PHE A 554 -12.13 8.99 -17.77
C PHE A 554 -10.91 9.69 -18.37
N GLY A 555 -10.83 9.71 -19.70
CA GLY A 555 -9.80 10.37 -20.47
C GLY A 555 -10.40 11.46 -21.34
N ILE A 556 -9.85 12.67 -21.25
CA ILE A 556 -10.02 13.71 -22.26
C ILE A 556 -8.65 13.89 -22.90
N GLY A 557 -8.59 13.74 -24.22
CA GLY A 557 -7.40 13.97 -25.02
C GLY A 557 -7.68 14.99 -26.11
N GLY A 558 -6.68 15.77 -26.46
CA GLY A 558 -6.64 16.53 -27.70
C GLY A 558 -5.56 15.93 -28.59
N GLY A 559 -5.84 15.83 -29.88
CA GLY A 559 -4.85 15.50 -30.89
C GLY A 559 -4.85 16.54 -31.99
N TYR A 560 -3.73 16.65 -32.69
CA TYR A 560 -3.73 17.33 -33.98
C TYR A 560 -2.95 16.45 -34.96
N SER A 561 -3.53 16.22 -36.14
CA SER A 561 -2.85 15.54 -37.24
C SER A 561 -2.88 16.37 -38.52
N SER A 562 -1.97 16.06 -39.44
CA SER A 562 -1.95 16.69 -40.77
C SER A 562 -3.22 16.37 -41.59
N TYR A 563 -3.98 15.35 -41.20
CA TYR A 563 -5.19 14.89 -41.90
C TYR A 563 -6.46 15.43 -41.23
N ASP A 564 -6.71 15.07 -39.97
CA ASP A 564 -7.93 15.41 -39.23
C ASP A 564 -7.92 16.82 -38.63
N LYS A 565 -6.79 17.54 -38.76
CA LYS A 565 -6.49 18.79 -38.06
C LYS A 565 -6.68 18.55 -36.56
N PHE A 566 -7.42 19.42 -35.87
CA PHE A 566 -7.73 19.25 -34.46
C PHE A 566 -8.73 18.11 -34.22
N MET A 567 -8.46 17.29 -33.21
CA MET A 567 -9.31 16.20 -32.74
C MET A 567 -9.51 16.26 -31.23
N LEU A 568 -10.75 16.20 -30.78
CA LEU A 568 -11.10 15.96 -29.38
C LEU A 568 -11.38 14.47 -29.18
N MET A 569 -10.78 13.88 -28.15
CA MET A 569 -10.96 12.48 -27.78
C MET A 569 -11.55 12.41 -26.38
N LEU A 570 -12.70 11.77 -26.24
CA LEU A 570 -13.34 11.48 -24.96
C LEU A 570 -13.39 9.96 -24.80
N ASP A 571 -12.89 9.44 -23.69
CA ASP A 571 -12.85 8.01 -23.39
C ASP A 571 -13.34 7.78 -21.97
N ILE A 572 -14.36 6.93 -21.81
CA ILE A 572 -14.78 6.39 -20.52
C ILE A 572 -14.55 4.88 -20.61
N THR A 573 -13.65 4.36 -19.80
CA THR A 573 -13.36 2.93 -19.73
C THR A 573 -13.62 2.40 -18.34
N GLU A 574 -14.39 1.32 -18.21
CA GLU A 574 -14.47 0.50 -17.01
C GLU A 574 -13.84 -0.87 -17.32
N ARG A 575 -12.70 -1.19 -16.67
CA ARG A 575 -11.90 -2.40 -16.97
C ARG A 575 -12.37 -3.64 -16.20
N ASN A 576 -13.19 -3.47 -15.18
CA ASN A 576 -13.73 -4.53 -14.35
C ASN A 576 -15.24 -4.36 -14.17
N PHE A 577 -15.95 -4.25 -15.31
CA PHE A 577 -17.38 -4.00 -15.35
C PHE A 577 -18.15 -5.03 -14.53
N LEU A 578 -18.93 -4.54 -13.55
CA LEU A 578 -19.69 -5.34 -12.58
C LEU A 578 -18.86 -6.39 -11.82
N GLY A 579 -17.54 -6.16 -11.68
CA GLY A 579 -16.62 -7.07 -11.00
C GLY A 579 -16.31 -8.36 -11.75
N LYS A 580 -16.61 -8.44 -13.05
CA LYS A 580 -16.48 -9.67 -13.86
C LYS A 580 -15.15 -9.78 -14.62
N GLY A 581 -14.26 -8.79 -14.49
CA GLY A 581 -13.04 -8.68 -15.29
C GLY A 581 -13.32 -8.42 -16.78
N GLN A 582 -14.48 -7.82 -17.08
CA GLN A 582 -14.92 -7.42 -18.41
C GLN A 582 -14.62 -5.95 -18.61
N ARG A 583 -14.24 -5.57 -19.83
CA ARG A 583 -13.98 -4.17 -20.19
C ARG A 583 -15.17 -3.60 -20.96
N LEU A 584 -15.70 -2.48 -20.49
CA LEU A 584 -16.65 -1.64 -21.21
C LEU A 584 -15.97 -0.31 -21.52
N ASN A 585 -16.10 0.19 -22.75
CA ASN A 585 -15.47 1.42 -23.20
C ASN A 585 -16.46 2.22 -24.05
N LEU A 586 -16.64 3.48 -23.68
CA LEU A 586 -17.37 4.48 -24.45
C LEU A 586 -16.33 5.47 -24.97
N ALA A 587 -16.26 5.66 -26.27
CA ALA A 587 -15.30 6.57 -26.87
C ALA A 587 -15.95 7.46 -27.92
N ALA A 588 -15.63 8.75 -27.86
CA ALA A 588 -15.96 9.72 -28.90
C ALA A 588 -14.65 10.36 -29.40
N ARG A 589 -14.48 10.40 -30.72
CA ARG A 589 -13.39 11.10 -31.41
C ARG A 589 -14.05 12.11 -32.34
N LEU A 590 -13.85 13.39 -32.09
CA LEU A 590 -14.48 14.48 -32.82
C LEU A 590 -13.36 15.26 -33.52
N GLY A 591 -13.22 15.06 -34.82
CA GLY A 591 -12.26 15.76 -35.67
C GLY A 591 -12.97 16.61 -36.72
N THR A 592 -12.19 17.40 -37.45
CA THR A 592 -12.76 18.24 -38.53
C THR A 592 -13.11 17.44 -39.79
N LYS A 593 -12.42 16.32 -40.03
CA LYS A 593 -12.64 15.43 -41.18
C LYS A 593 -13.17 14.05 -40.80
N THR A 594 -13.03 13.68 -39.54
CA THR A 594 -13.37 12.35 -39.06
C THR A 594 -14.05 12.45 -37.70
N SER A 595 -15.25 11.87 -37.58
CA SER A 595 -15.98 11.77 -36.32
C SER A 595 -16.34 10.32 -36.03
N ARG A 596 -16.05 9.83 -34.83
CA ARG A 596 -16.33 8.45 -34.43
C ARG A 596 -16.87 8.35 -33.02
N TYR A 597 -18.01 7.70 -32.87
CA TYR A 597 -18.60 7.31 -31.60
C TYR A 597 -18.59 5.80 -31.51
N SER A 598 -18.22 5.24 -30.35
CA SER A 598 -18.22 3.78 -30.18
C SER A 598 -18.50 3.34 -28.75
N ILE A 599 -19.19 2.21 -28.65
CA ILE A 599 -19.37 1.42 -27.44
C ILE A 599 -18.69 0.08 -27.69
N ASN A 600 -17.68 -0.23 -26.89
CA ASN A 600 -16.87 -1.43 -27.03
C ASN A 600 -16.95 -2.25 -25.74
N PHE A 601 -17.26 -3.53 -25.87
CA PHE A 601 -17.23 -4.49 -24.77
C PHE A 601 -16.25 -5.61 -25.09
N TYR A 602 -15.55 -6.08 -24.05
CA TYR A 602 -14.61 -7.18 -24.18
C TYR A 602 -14.60 -8.04 -22.91
N ASP A 603 -14.93 -9.32 -23.06
CA ASP A 603 -14.77 -10.35 -22.04
C ASP A 603 -13.56 -11.23 -22.39
N PRO A 604 -12.44 -11.14 -21.65
CA PRO A 604 -11.24 -11.92 -21.91
C PRO A 604 -11.38 -13.43 -21.63
N TYR A 605 -12.40 -13.84 -20.87
CA TYR A 605 -12.65 -15.24 -20.51
C TYR A 605 -14.15 -15.51 -20.58
N PHE A 606 -14.70 -15.42 -21.78
CA PHE A 606 -16.12 -15.56 -22.03
C PHE A 606 -16.62 -16.92 -21.51
N ARG A 607 -17.65 -16.88 -20.67
CA ARG A 607 -18.21 -18.04 -19.96
C ARG A 607 -17.15 -18.85 -19.19
N ASP A 608 -16.16 -18.16 -18.62
CA ASP A 608 -15.05 -18.76 -17.85
C ASP A 608 -14.18 -19.75 -18.66
N THR A 609 -14.16 -19.59 -19.99
CA THR A 609 -13.29 -20.35 -20.89
C THR A 609 -12.03 -19.55 -21.26
N LYS A 610 -11.13 -20.14 -22.06
CA LYS A 610 -9.99 -19.43 -22.66
C LYS A 610 -10.35 -18.59 -23.89
N TYR A 611 -11.61 -18.65 -24.33
CA TYR A 611 -12.11 -17.81 -25.42
C TYR A 611 -12.41 -16.40 -24.92
N SER A 612 -12.08 -15.40 -25.73
CA SER A 612 -12.53 -14.03 -25.51
C SER A 612 -13.73 -13.71 -26.40
N LEU A 613 -14.58 -12.79 -25.94
CA LEU A 613 -15.68 -12.26 -26.71
C LEU A 613 -15.59 -10.74 -26.70
N GLY A 614 -15.51 -10.13 -27.87
CA GLY A 614 -15.60 -8.69 -28.06
C GLY A 614 -16.81 -8.33 -28.91
N TRP A 615 -17.49 -7.24 -28.57
CA TRP A 615 -18.43 -6.62 -29.48
C TRP A 615 -18.22 -5.11 -29.50
N SER A 616 -18.50 -4.48 -30.63
CA SER A 616 -18.39 -3.05 -30.84
C SER A 616 -19.60 -2.54 -31.60
N LEU A 617 -20.20 -1.48 -31.11
CA LEU A 617 -21.20 -0.68 -31.81
C LEU A 617 -20.57 0.67 -32.09
N TYR A 618 -20.64 1.15 -33.32
CA TYR A 618 -20.01 2.41 -33.69
C TYR A 618 -20.82 3.19 -34.71
N ASN A 619 -20.68 4.51 -34.64
CA ASN A 619 -21.04 5.44 -35.69
C ASN A 619 -19.77 6.16 -36.15
N PHE A 620 -19.54 6.22 -37.44
CA PHE A 620 -18.32 6.72 -38.04
C PHE A 620 -18.62 7.55 -39.28
N GLU A 621 -18.21 8.81 -39.25
CA GLU A 621 -18.30 9.74 -40.36
C GLU A 621 -16.89 10.15 -40.80
N ILE A 622 -16.66 10.17 -42.11
CA ILE A 622 -15.41 10.65 -42.71
C ILE A 622 -15.71 11.44 -43.98
N GLU A 623 -15.12 12.64 -44.07
CA GLU A 623 -15.25 13.56 -45.19
C GLU A 623 -14.04 13.40 -46.13
N TYR A 624 -14.26 12.88 -47.34
CA TYR A 624 -13.26 12.84 -48.41
C TYR A 624 -13.27 14.13 -49.22
N ASP A 625 -12.49 14.19 -50.30
CA ASP A 625 -12.44 15.38 -51.18
C ASP A 625 -13.71 15.47 -52.07
N ASP A 626 -14.36 14.33 -52.30
CA ASP A 626 -15.35 14.07 -53.35
C ASP A 626 -16.69 13.53 -52.82
N PHE A 627 -16.73 13.03 -51.58
CA PHE A 627 -17.95 12.58 -50.89
C PHE A 627 -17.75 12.49 -49.36
N THR A 628 -18.86 12.49 -48.61
CA THR A 628 -18.90 12.16 -47.18
C THR A 628 -19.42 10.73 -46.99
N LYS A 629 -18.76 9.95 -46.13
CA LYS A 629 -19.21 8.59 -45.73
C LYS A 629 -19.72 8.62 -44.30
N ASP A 630 -21.01 8.37 -44.10
CA ASP A 630 -21.61 8.06 -42.79
C ASP A 630 -21.82 6.54 -42.68
N SER A 631 -21.38 5.94 -41.58
CA SER A 631 -21.43 4.51 -41.38
C SER A 631 -21.77 4.13 -39.94
N LYS A 632 -22.87 3.40 -39.77
CA LYS A 632 -23.32 2.83 -38.50
C LYS A 632 -23.10 1.33 -38.54
N GLY A 633 -22.26 0.84 -37.64
CA GLY A 633 -21.81 -0.54 -37.68
C GLY A 633 -21.83 -1.25 -36.34
N ALA A 634 -21.87 -2.58 -36.43
CA ALA A 634 -21.75 -3.50 -35.33
C ALA A 634 -20.72 -4.58 -35.69
N SER A 635 -19.92 -5.00 -34.73
CA SER A 635 -19.05 -6.15 -34.88
C SER A 635 -19.08 -7.06 -33.66
N LEU A 636 -18.95 -8.36 -33.90
CA LEU A 636 -18.80 -9.40 -32.91
C LEU A 636 -17.51 -10.17 -33.22
N LYS A 637 -16.65 -10.40 -32.23
CA LYS A 637 -15.38 -11.12 -32.38
C LYS A 637 -15.21 -12.15 -31.27
N VAL A 638 -14.87 -13.37 -31.63
CA VAL A 638 -14.46 -14.44 -30.72
C VAL A 638 -12.98 -14.69 -30.91
N GLY A 639 -12.20 -14.56 -29.83
CA GLY A 639 -10.74 -14.71 -29.86
C GLY A 639 -10.25 -15.89 -29.05
N TYR A 640 -9.04 -16.36 -29.38
CA TYR A 640 -8.31 -17.35 -28.60
C TYR A 640 -6.82 -17.04 -28.59
N ASN A 641 -6.21 -17.01 -27.41
CA ASN A 641 -4.76 -16.84 -27.25
C ASN A 641 -4.09 -18.22 -27.31
N LEU A 642 -3.47 -18.54 -28.46
CA LEU A 642 -2.73 -19.79 -28.64
C LEU A 642 -1.47 -19.81 -27.77
N THR A 643 -0.81 -18.66 -27.62
CA THR A 643 0.30 -18.45 -26.69
C THR A 643 0.20 -17.08 -26.04
N SER A 644 1.15 -16.69 -25.19
CA SER A 644 1.23 -15.33 -24.65
C SER A 644 1.55 -14.25 -25.70
N LYS A 645 1.91 -14.65 -26.93
CA LYS A 645 2.32 -13.76 -28.03
C LYS A 645 1.47 -13.92 -29.28
N LEU A 646 0.85 -15.08 -29.47
CA LEU A 646 0.06 -15.42 -30.65
C LEU A 646 -1.43 -15.54 -30.28
N SER A 647 -2.26 -14.75 -30.94
CA SER A 647 -3.72 -14.81 -30.82
C SER A 647 -4.36 -14.93 -32.19
N VAL A 648 -5.51 -15.59 -32.22
CA VAL A 648 -6.37 -15.72 -33.39
C VAL A 648 -7.78 -15.26 -33.05
N TYR A 649 -8.51 -14.77 -34.03
CA TYR A 649 -9.92 -14.43 -33.85
C TYR A 649 -10.74 -14.73 -35.10
N ALA A 650 -12.02 -15.01 -34.88
CA ALA A 650 -13.06 -15.00 -35.90
C ALA A 650 -14.09 -13.93 -35.53
N GLY A 651 -14.65 -13.23 -36.51
CA GLY A 651 -15.59 -12.15 -36.27
C GLY A 651 -16.60 -11.98 -37.38
N TYR A 652 -17.62 -11.19 -37.09
CA TYR A 652 -18.67 -10.80 -38.01
C TYR A 652 -18.88 -9.29 -37.90
N ARG A 653 -18.87 -8.59 -39.03
CA ARG A 653 -19.05 -7.14 -39.16
C ARG A 653 -20.30 -6.86 -39.97
N LEU A 654 -21.10 -5.92 -39.50
CA LEU A 654 -22.29 -5.43 -40.20
C LEU A 654 -22.23 -3.90 -40.21
N ASP A 655 -22.16 -3.29 -41.38
CA ASP A 655 -22.10 -1.83 -41.56
C ASP A 655 -23.23 -1.34 -42.46
N HIS A 656 -24.05 -0.44 -41.96
CA HIS A 656 -24.95 0.37 -42.78
C HIS A 656 -24.25 1.66 -43.16
N THR A 657 -24.03 1.90 -44.45
CA THR A 657 -23.25 3.04 -44.95
C THR A 657 -24.06 3.87 -45.93
N THR A 658 -24.02 5.18 -45.79
CA THR A 658 -24.56 6.16 -46.73
C THR A 658 -23.44 7.05 -47.25
N LEU A 659 -23.47 7.34 -48.55
CA LEU A 659 -22.62 8.34 -49.17
C LEU A 659 -23.43 9.61 -49.39
N GLU A 660 -22.94 10.69 -48.82
CA GLU A 660 -23.53 12.03 -48.80
C GLU A 660 -22.56 13.03 -49.45
N ASP A 661 -23.00 14.26 -49.69
CA ASP A 661 -22.18 15.36 -50.24
C ASP A 661 -21.34 14.99 -51.47
N LEU A 662 -21.90 14.21 -52.40
CA LEU A 662 -21.21 13.83 -53.63
C LEU A 662 -20.97 15.06 -54.51
N SER A 663 -19.76 15.17 -55.06
CA SER A 663 -19.43 16.21 -56.04
C SER A 663 -20.26 16.07 -57.34
N ASP A 664 -20.48 17.20 -58.04
CA ASP A 664 -21.32 17.23 -59.26
C ASP A 664 -20.76 16.35 -60.40
N ASN A 665 -19.43 16.18 -60.44
CA ASN A 665 -18.72 15.38 -61.44
C ASN A 665 -17.97 14.20 -60.80
N VAL A 666 -18.63 13.51 -59.86
CA VAL A 666 -18.03 12.40 -59.11
C VAL A 666 -17.79 11.17 -60.01
N ALA A 667 -16.66 10.48 -59.81
CA ALA A 667 -16.34 9.26 -60.55
C ALA A 667 -17.43 8.20 -60.47
N LYS A 668 -17.67 7.49 -61.57
CA LYS A 668 -18.74 6.50 -61.69
C LYS A 668 -18.69 5.42 -60.61
N ILE A 669 -17.49 4.97 -60.23
CA ILE A 669 -17.32 3.95 -59.18
C ILE A 669 -17.79 4.42 -57.80
N ILE A 670 -17.67 5.72 -57.49
CA ILE A 670 -18.17 6.31 -56.26
C ILE A 670 -19.70 6.41 -56.32
N LEU A 671 -20.23 6.84 -57.47
CA LEU A 671 -21.68 6.90 -57.69
C LEU A 671 -22.34 5.52 -57.55
N GLU A 672 -21.75 4.47 -58.15
CA GLU A 672 -22.19 3.08 -58.01
C GLU A 672 -22.08 2.56 -56.56
N SER A 673 -21.13 3.09 -55.78
CA SER A 673 -20.98 2.73 -54.36
C SER A 673 -22.10 3.29 -53.48
N LYS A 674 -22.82 4.33 -53.93
CA LYS A 674 -23.96 4.92 -53.22
C LYS A 674 -25.11 3.94 -53.02
N ASP A 675 -25.27 2.99 -53.95
CA ASP A 675 -26.31 1.95 -53.89
C ASP A 675 -25.91 0.75 -53.03
N ILE A 676 -24.68 0.72 -52.49
CA ILE A 676 -24.19 -0.33 -51.60
C ILE A 676 -24.33 0.14 -50.16
N LYS A 677 -25.49 -0.16 -49.56
CA LYS A 677 -25.87 0.37 -48.24
C LYS A 677 -25.53 -0.54 -47.09
N LEU A 678 -25.51 -1.85 -47.30
CA LEU A 678 -25.25 -2.82 -46.23
C LEU A 678 -24.02 -3.67 -46.56
N THR A 679 -22.97 -3.59 -45.73
CA THR A 679 -21.85 -4.51 -45.79
C THR A 679 -21.98 -5.53 -44.66
N SER A 680 -21.97 -6.81 -45.01
CA SER A 680 -21.99 -7.91 -44.05
C SER A 680 -20.79 -8.82 -44.34
N ALA A 681 -19.90 -9.00 -43.37
CA ALA A 681 -18.62 -9.65 -43.59
C ALA A 681 -18.18 -10.56 -42.44
N PHE A 682 -17.65 -11.74 -42.79
CA PHE A 682 -16.88 -12.57 -41.86
C PHE A 682 -15.42 -12.13 -41.85
N GLN A 683 -14.82 -12.12 -40.67
CA GLN A 683 -13.44 -11.73 -40.43
C GLN A 683 -12.68 -12.87 -39.75
N PHE A 684 -11.45 -13.12 -40.19
CA PHE A 684 -10.52 -14.00 -39.51
C PHE A 684 -9.19 -13.29 -39.40
N GLY A 685 -8.59 -13.28 -38.21
CA GLY A 685 -7.31 -12.61 -38.03
C GLY A 685 -6.36 -13.37 -37.12
N LEU A 686 -5.07 -13.15 -37.38
CA LEU A 686 -3.95 -13.70 -36.64
C LEU A 686 -3.03 -12.55 -36.22
N ASN A 687 -2.69 -12.52 -34.92
CA ASN A 687 -1.83 -11.49 -34.36
C ASN A 687 -0.69 -12.14 -33.59
N TYR A 688 0.55 -11.78 -33.92
CA TYR A 688 1.75 -12.13 -33.18
C TYR A 688 2.42 -10.86 -32.66
N ASP A 689 2.52 -10.70 -31.34
CA ASP A 689 3.20 -9.56 -30.72
C ASP A 689 4.26 -10.04 -29.71
N SER A 690 5.51 -9.72 -30.01
CA SER A 690 6.68 -9.98 -29.18
C SER A 690 7.45 -8.71 -28.81
N ARG A 691 6.87 -7.53 -29.09
CA ARG A 691 7.47 -6.23 -28.80
C ARG A 691 7.71 -6.09 -27.31
N ASN A 692 8.86 -5.54 -26.95
CA ASN A 692 9.22 -5.35 -25.55
C ASN A 692 8.42 -4.24 -24.86
N ARG A 693 7.84 -3.32 -25.63
CA ARG A 693 7.01 -2.20 -25.18
C ARG A 693 5.96 -1.94 -26.25
N PHE A 694 4.78 -1.48 -25.83
CA PHE A 694 3.72 -1.10 -26.77
C PHE A 694 4.05 0.23 -27.47
N PHE A 695 4.48 1.24 -26.72
CA PHE A 695 4.93 2.53 -27.25
C PHE A 695 6.45 2.58 -27.37
N MET A 696 6.93 3.15 -28.49
CA MET A 696 8.34 3.25 -28.85
C MET A 696 9.11 1.94 -28.59
N PRO A 697 8.73 0.83 -29.25
CA PRO A 697 9.41 -0.44 -29.12
C PRO A 697 10.87 -0.30 -29.55
N THR A 698 11.74 -1.10 -28.94
CA THR A 698 13.18 -1.14 -29.27
C THR A 698 13.62 -2.52 -29.74
N LYS A 699 12.87 -3.56 -29.35
CA LYS A 699 13.12 -4.94 -29.74
C LYS A 699 11.81 -5.69 -29.88
N GLY A 700 11.81 -6.69 -30.76
CA GLY A 700 10.69 -7.60 -30.94
C GLY A 700 9.90 -7.30 -32.21
N TRP A 701 8.96 -8.17 -32.50
CA TRP A 701 8.26 -8.23 -33.79
C TRP A 701 6.76 -8.11 -33.56
N TYR A 702 6.06 -7.51 -34.51
CA TYR A 702 4.61 -7.45 -34.58
C TYR A 702 4.17 -7.93 -35.97
N HIS A 703 3.25 -8.88 -36.01
CA HIS A 703 2.66 -9.37 -37.26
C HIS A 703 1.14 -9.45 -37.10
N ALA A 704 0.42 -8.84 -38.02
CA ALA A 704 -1.03 -8.94 -38.14
C ALA A 704 -1.37 -9.42 -39.55
N LEU A 705 -2.27 -10.39 -39.64
CA LEU A 705 -2.84 -10.86 -40.90
C LEU A 705 -4.36 -10.95 -40.71
N ASP A 706 -5.10 -10.27 -41.57
CA ASP A 706 -6.55 -10.18 -41.53
C ASP A 706 -7.14 -10.62 -42.87
N PHE A 707 -8.14 -11.49 -42.80
CA PHE A 707 -8.94 -11.98 -43.92
C PHE A 707 -10.38 -11.56 -43.69
N GLU A 708 -11.02 -11.01 -44.72
CA GLU A 708 -12.41 -10.58 -44.68
C GLU A 708 -13.15 -11.07 -45.93
N LEU A 709 -14.34 -11.62 -45.71
CA LEU A 709 -15.24 -12.15 -46.73
C LEU A 709 -16.59 -11.47 -46.59
N ALA A 710 -16.93 -10.59 -47.53
CA ALA A 710 -18.25 -10.00 -47.67
C ALA A 710 -18.99 -10.67 -48.83
N GLU A 711 -20.18 -11.19 -48.56
CA GLU A 711 -20.95 -11.96 -49.54
C GLU A 711 -22.45 -11.71 -49.41
N LYS A 712 -23.17 -11.84 -50.52
CA LYS A 712 -24.62 -11.59 -50.54
C LYS A 712 -25.40 -12.54 -49.64
N TRP A 713 -24.96 -13.79 -49.49
CA TRP A 713 -25.61 -14.77 -48.60
C TRP A 713 -25.43 -14.44 -47.11
N LEU A 714 -24.55 -13.50 -46.77
CA LEU A 714 -24.43 -12.91 -45.43
C LEU A 714 -25.45 -11.78 -45.19
N GLY A 715 -26.32 -11.49 -46.16
CA GLY A 715 -27.37 -10.47 -46.07
C GLY A 715 -26.90 -9.05 -46.40
N GLY A 716 -25.69 -8.88 -46.95
CA GLY A 716 -25.17 -7.59 -47.42
C GLY A 716 -25.28 -7.37 -48.93
N ASP A 717 -25.12 -6.12 -49.34
CA ASP A 717 -25.07 -5.66 -50.74
C ASP A 717 -23.66 -5.79 -51.34
N SER A 718 -22.62 -5.71 -50.50
CA SER A 718 -21.20 -5.83 -50.86
C SER A 718 -20.79 -7.27 -51.17
N ASN A 719 -19.86 -7.44 -52.12
CA ASN A 719 -19.33 -8.75 -52.48
C ASN A 719 -17.83 -8.71 -52.80
N TYR A 720 -17.00 -9.12 -51.83
CA TYR A 720 -15.54 -9.11 -51.96
C TYR A 720 -14.83 -10.06 -50.99
N ILE A 721 -13.59 -10.38 -51.36
CA ILE A 721 -12.61 -11.02 -50.48
C ILE A 721 -11.45 -10.04 -50.30
N LYS A 722 -11.07 -9.77 -49.05
CA LYS A 722 -10.00 -8.85 -48.68
C LYS A 722 -8.99 -9.54 -47.77
N VAL A 723 -7.71 -9.37 -48.07
CA VAL A 723 -6.59 -9.84 -47.26
C VAL A 723 -5.67 -8.67 -47.00
N GLU A 724 -5.32 -8.43 -45.74
CA GLU A 724 -4.37 -7.40 -45.32
C GLU A 724 -3.33 -7.98 -44.38
N GLY A 725 -2.07 -7.61 -44.57
CA GLY A 725 -0.98 -8.01 -43.71
C GLY A 725 -0.10 -6.84 -43.34
N GLU A 726 0.32 -6.78 -42.08
CA GLU A 726 1.29 -5.82 -41.57
C GLU A 726 2.34 -6.52 -40.72
N HIS A 727 3.61 -6.25 -40.99
CA HIS A 727 4.76 -6.82 -40.29
C HIS A 727 5.72 -5.70 -39.87
N GLN A 728 6.00 -5.62 -38.58
CA GLN A 728 6.96 -4.68 -37.99
C GLN A 728 8.07 -5.44 -37.28
N VAL A 729 9.32 -5.00 -37.47
CA VAL A 729 10.50 -5.57 -36.82
C VAL A 729 11.31 -4.45 -36.18
N TYR A 730 11.59 -4.61 -34.88
CA TYR A 730 12.44 -3.69 -34.12
C TYR A 730 13.72 -4.38 -33.67
N HIS A 731 14.85 -3.74 -33.93
CA HIS A 731 16.16 -4.22 -33.49
C HIS A 731 17.07 -3.06 -33.07
N THR A 732 17.44 -3.01 -31.79
CA THR A 732 18.45 -2.07 -31.30
C THR A 732 19.86 -2.64 -31.41
N PHE A 733 20.72 -1.95 -32.14
CA PHE A 733 22.17 -2.14 -32.10
C PHE A 733 22.84 -0.90 -31.52
N HIS A 734 23.64 -1.09 -30.47
CA HIS A 734 24.28 0.00 -29.74
C HIS A 734 23.24 0.99 -29.17
N LYS A 735 23.21 2.25 -29.62
CA LYS A 735 22.22 3.27 -29.23
C LYS A 735 21.16 3.50 -30.33
N LEU A 736 21.24 2.81 -31.46
CA LEU A 736 20.38 3.00 -32.62
C LEU A 736 19.34 1.89 -32.67
N THR A 737 18.08 2.26 -32.86
CA THR A 737 16.99 1.30 -33.08
C THR A 737 16.61 1.32 -34.54
N PHE A 738 16.80 0.19 -35.20
CA PHE A 738 16.31 -0.06 -36.55
C PHE A 738 14.86 -0.53 -36.45
N HIS A 739 14.00 0.05 -37.28
CA HIS A 739 12.60 -0.32 -37.37
C HIS A 739 12.22 -0.49 -38.85
N GLY A 740 11.69 -1.66 -39.19
CA GLY A 740 11.17 -1.96 -40.53
C GLY A 740 9.69 -2.27 -40.46
N VAL A 741 8.90 -1.66 -41.35
CA VAL A 741 7.48 -1.96 -41.57
C VAL A 741 7.29 -2.51 -42.98
N LEU A 742 6.46 -3.53 -43.12
CA LEU A 742 6.00 -4.08 -44.39
C LEU A 742 4.49 -4.22 -44.32
N GLY A 743 3.77 -3.59 -45.24
CA GLY A 743 2.32 -3.72 -45.33
C GLY A 743 1.88 -4.05 -46.75
N TYR A 744 0.88 -4.92 -46.89
CA TYR A 744 0.30 -5.29 -48.18
C TYR A 744 -1.19 -5.57 -48.05
N GLY A 745 -1.88 -5.50 -49.18
CA GLY A 745 -3.30 -5.80 -49.24
C GLY A 745 -3.73 -6.26 -50.61
N TYR A 746 -4.66 -7.21 -50.64
CA TYR A 746 -5.29 -7.73 -51.84
C TYR A 746 -6.80 -7.77 -51.64
N LEU A 747 -7.53 -7.22 -52.60
CA LEU A 747 -8.97 -7.11 -52.60
C LEU A 747 -9.47 -7.59 -53.96
N THR A 748 -10.37 -8.57 -53.98
CA THR A 748 -10.97 -9.07 -55.22
C THR A 748 -12.47 -9.08 -55.14
N GLU A 749 -13.11 -8.88 -56.29
CA GLU A 749 -14.54 -9.05 -56.48
C GLU A 749 -14.89 -10.51 -56.21
N GLY A 750 -15.93 -10.77 -55.43
CA GLY A 750 -16.57 -12.09 -55.40
C GLY A 750 -17.71 -12.17 -56.43
N GLY A 751 -18.65 -13.09 -56.22
CA GLY A 751 -19.61 -13.52 -57.26
C GLY A 751 -20.46 -12.41 -57.90
N ALA A 752 -20.75 -11.32 -57.18
CA ALA A 752 -21.64 -10.25 -57.64
C ALA A 752 -20.95 -8.92 -58.07
N ARG A 753 -19.59 -8.85 -58.06
CA ARG A 753 -18.79 -7.66 -58.47
C ARG A 753 -19.25 -6.31 -57.87
N LYS A 754 -19.45 -6.24 -56.56
CA LYS A 754 -19.81 -5.00 -55.85
C LYS A 754 -18.80 -4.70 -54.75
N ILE A 755 -17.69 -4.05 -55.12
CA ILE A 755 -16.72 -3.51 -54.17
C ILE A 755 -17.02 -2.02 -53.97
N PRO A 756 -17.44 -1.59 -52.76
CA PRO A 756 -17.57 -0.17 -52.49
C PRO A 756 -16.22 0.55 -52.56
N VAL A 757 -16.22 1.79 -53.06
CA VAL A 757 -15.00 2.61 -53.16
C VAL A 757 -14.31 2.77 -51.81
N TYR A 758 -15.07 2.86 -50.73
CA TYR A 758 -14.59 3.01 -49.36
C TYR A 758 -13.98 1.74 -48.73
N GLU A 759 -13.99 0.61 -49.45
CA GLU A 759 -13.27 -0.62 -49.06
C GLU A 759 -11.91 -0.77 -49.77
N ARG A 760 -11.67 0.04 -50.80
CA ARG A 760 -10.45 0.03 -51.62
C ARG A 760 -9.27 0.62 -50.84
N PHE A 761 -8.07 0.34 -51.34
CA PHE A 761 -6.84 0.75 -50.68
C PHE A 761 -6.35 2.12 -51.13
N PHE A 762 -5.80 2.85 -50.17
CA PHE A 762 -5.19 4.17 -50.33
C PHE A 762 -3.88 4.20 -49.54
N LEU A 763 -2.85 4.87 -50.07
CA LEU A 763 -1.57 5.07 -49.38
C LEU A 763 -1.21 6.56 -49.28
N GLY A 764 -0.26 6.84 -48.40
CA GLY A 764 0.20 8.18 -48.03
C GLY A 764 -0.07 8.51 -46.55
N GLY A 765 0.66 9.48 -46.01
CA GLY A 765 0.54 9.91 -44.62
C GLY A 765 1.46 9.17 -43.63
N ILE A 766 1.30 9.48 -42.34
CA ILE A 766 2.27 9.14 -41.27
C ILE A 766 2.45 7.64 -41.00
N ASN A 767 1.48 6.82 -41.40
CA ASN A 767 1.43 5.37 -41.16
C ASN A 767 1.69 4.53 -42.42
N SER A 768 2.05 5.14 -43.56
CA SER A 768 2.43 4.40 -44.78
C SER A 768 3.62 5.05 -45.51
N VAL A 769 3.41 5.80 -46.58
CA VAL A 769 4.49 6.51 -47.29
C VAL A 769 4.46 7.98 -46.89
N ARG A 770 5.33 8.38 -45.95
CA ARG A 770 5.45 9.78 -45.51
C ARG A 770 5.95 10.67 -46.65
N GLY A 771 5.69 11.96 -46.60
CA GLY A 771 6.00 12.88 -47.71
C GLY A 771 4.91 12.97 -48.78
N TYR A 772 3.91 12.08 -48.75
CA TYR A 772 2.65 12.17 -49.49
C TYR A 772 1.49 12.41 -48.50
N LYS A 773 0.41 13.08 -48.92
CA LYS A 773 -0.81 13.16 -48.10
C LYS A 773 -1.57 11.85 -48.20
N TYR A 774 -2.45 11.58 -47.24
CA TYR A 774 -3.27 10.37 -47.27
C TYR A 774 -4.11 10.33 -48.56
N GLY A 775 -4.07 9.21 -49.28
CA GLY A 775 -4.78 9.02 -50.54
C GLY A 775 -4.09 9.60 -51.77
N ASP A 776 -2.96 10.30 -51.66
CA ASP A 776 -2.23 10.81 -52.83
C ASP A 776 -1.61 9.68 -53.66
N ILE A 777 -1.22 8.57 -53.02
CA ILE A 777 -0.79 7.35 -53.72
C ILE A 777 -2.02 6.49 -53.92
N SER A 778 -2.70 6.73 -55.03
CA SER A 778 -3.98 6.10 -55.38
C SER A 778 -4.19 6.14 -56.90
N PRO A 779 -4.77 5.07 -57.51
CA PRO A 779 -5.37 5.17 -58.83
C PRO A 779 -6.41 6.28 -58.88
N LYS A 780 -6.46 6.97 -60.02
CA LYS A 780 -7.40 8.05 -60.29
C LYS A 780 -8.34 7.70 -61.43
N ASP A 781 -9.55 8.21 -61.37
CA ASP A 781 -10.46 8.17 -62.50
C ASP A 781 -9.91 9.03 -63.66
N PRO A 782 -9.85 8.52 -64.90
CA PRO A 782 -9.28 9.24 -66.03
C PRO A 782 -10.15 10.41 -66.52
N GLU A 783 -11.45 10.44 -66.20
CA GLU A 783 -12.38 11.49 -66.62
C GLU A 783 -12.51 12.57 -65.55
N THR A 784 -12.62 12.19 -64.28
CA THR A 784 -12.89 13.13 -63.18
C THR A 784 -11.65 13.51 -62.37
N GLU A 785 -10.54 12.77 -62.51
CA GLU A 785 -9.33 12.86 -61.67
C GLU A 785 -9.54 12.50 -60.19
N ASP A 786 -10.72 12.01 -59.80
CA ASP A 786 -11.02 11.60 -58.43
C ASP A 786 -10.16 10.41 -58.00
N LYS A 787 -9.82 10.37 -56.71
CA LYS A 787 -9.02 9.29 -56.11
C LYS A 787 -9.91 8.08 -55.85
N ILE A 788 -9.87 7.08 -56.73
CA ILE A 788 -10.75 5.91 -56.65
C ILE A 788 -10.16 4.74 -55.84
N GLY A 789 -8.89 4.80 -55.42
CA GLY A 789 -8.24 3.73 -54.67
C GLY A 789 -7.95 2.51 -55.54
N GLY A 790 -7.34 1.48 -54.97
CA GLY A 790 -7.00 0.25 -55.69
C GLY A 790 -7.38 -1.04 -54.99
N THR A 791 -7.27 -2.13 -55.72
CA THR A 791 -7.52 -3.50 -55.26
C THR A 791 -6.27 -4.17 -54.70
N ARG A 792 -5.09 -3.58 -54.91
CA ARG A 792 -3.80 -4.07 -54.44
C ARG A 792 -3.01 -2.93 -53.82
N LYS A 793 -2.37 -3.17 -52.66
CA LYS A 793 -1.43 -2.23 -52.06
C LYS A 793 -0.17 -2.93 -51.58
N PHE A 794 0.92 -2.18 -51.58
CA PHE A 794 2.19 -2.58 -50.96
C PHE A 794 2.91 -1.33 -50.44
N TYR A 795 3.46 -1.39 -49.23
CA TYR A 795 4.39 -0.38 -48.75
C TYR A 795 5.43 -0.98 -47.79
N THR A 796 6.56 -0.31 -47.68
CA THR A 796 7.55 -0.58 -46.64
C THR A 796 8.17 0.73 -46.13
N GLN A 797 8.48 0.75 -44.84
CA GLN A 797 9.12 1.86 -44.16
C GLN A 797 10.39 1.35 -43.49
N PHE A 798 11.52 2.01 -43.72
CA PHE A 798 12.78 1.73 -43.04
C PHE A 798 13.16 2.93 -42.20
N GLU A 799 13.35 2.73 -40.90
CA GLU A 799 13.64 3.80 -39.95
C GLU A 799 14.90 3.50 -39.13
N VAL A 800 15.67 4.55 -38.88
CA VAL A 800 16.75 4.57 -37.88
C VAL A 800 16.38 5.59 -36.82
N ILE A 801 16.15 5.10 -35.60
CA ILE A 801 15.74 5.89 -34.44
C ILE A 801 16.94 6.02 -33.51
N PHE A 802 17.26 7.25 -33.09
CA PHE A 802 18.40 7.53 -32.23
C PHE A 802 18.03 8.50 -31.09
N PRO A 803 18.58 8.31 -29.88
CA PRO A 803 18.24 9.14 -28.75
C PRO A 803 18.90 10.52 -28.87
N LEU A 804 18.08 11.57 -28.81
CA LEU A 804 18.53 12.95 -28.66
C LEU A 804 18.72 13.29 -27.18
N ILE A 805 17.71 13.00 -26.34
CA ILE A 805 17.73 13.26 -24.90
C ILE A 805 17.12 12.05 -24.16
N LYS A 806 18.00 11.17 -23.65
CA LYS A 806 17.63 9.84 -23.13
C LYS A 806 16.68 9.87 -21.94
N ASN A 807 16.88 10.80 -21.00
CA ASN A 807 16.13 10.89 -19.75
C ASN A 807 14.67 11.31 -19.95
N ILE A 808 14.34 11.95 -21.07
CA ILE A 808 12.95 12.32 -21.41
C ILE A 808 12.40 11.53 -22.60
N ASN A 809 13.14 10.48 -23.03
CA ASN A 809 12.80 9.64 -24.18
C ASN A 809 12.50 10.42 -25.47
N LEU A 810 13.28 11.50 -25.70
CA LEU A 810 13.24 12.27 -26.94
C LEU A 810 14.20 11.63 -27.95
N ASN A 811 13.67 11.25 -29.10
CA ASN A 811 14.40 10.53 -30.14
C ASN A 811 14.27 11.24 -31.50
N GLY A 812 15.34 11.25 -32.26
CA GLY A 812 15.34 11.59 -33.68
C GLY A 812 15.10 10.35 -34.53
N VAL A 813 14.55 10.55 -35.73
CA VAL A 813 14.26 9.50 -36.71
C VAL A 813 14.77 9.97 -38.07
N VAL A 814 15.41 9.06 -38.81
CA VAL A 814 15.59 9.19 -40.27
C VAL A 814 14.88 8.01 -40.90
N PHE A 815 14.15 8.24 -41.98
CA PHE A 815 13.38 7.21 -42.64
C PHE A 815 13.49 7.23 -44.16
N TYR A 816 13.22 6.06 -44.76
CA TYR A 816 13.02 5.86 -46.18
C TYR A 816 11.77 5.00 -46.36
N ASP A 817 10.78 5.54 -47.06
CA ASP A 817 9.51 4.87 -47.30
C ASP A 817 9.33 4.62 -48.79
N MET A 818 8.69 3.51 -49.13
CA MET A 818 8.24 3.23 -50.50
C MET A 818 6.90 2.52 -50.50
N GLY A 819 6.08 2.73 -51.53
CA GLY A 819 4.82 2.03 -51.66
C GLY A 819 4.03 2.44 -52.90
N ASN A 820 3.06 1.62 -53.27
CA ASN A 820 2.12 1.95 -54.33
C ASN A 820 0.78 1.20 -54.16
N VAL A 821 -0.21 1.68 -54.91
CA VAL A 821 -1.56 1.14 -54.99
C VAL A 821 -1.88 0.87 -56.45
N TRP A 822 -2.42 -0.31 -56.74
CA TRP A 822 -2.79 -0.75 -58.07
C TRP A 822 -4.25 -1.18 -58.12
N ASP A 823 -4.87 -1.02 -59.28
CA ASP A 823 -6.23 -1.50 -59.54
C ASP A 823 -6.20 -2.81 -60.36
N LYS A 824 -7.37 -3.39 -60.64
CA LYS A 824 -7.53 -4.65 -61.38
C LYS A 824 -6.85 -4.59 -62.76
N ASN A 825 -6.98 -3.44 -63.43
CA ASN A 825 -6.50 -3.21 -64.79
C ASN A 825 -5.05 -2.74 -64.85
N THR A 826 -4.40 -2.49 -63.70
CA THR A 826 -2.98 -2.16 -63.65
C THR A 826 -2.18 -3.35 -63.13
N GLU A 827 -1.08 -3.67 -63.80
CA GLU A 827 -0.17 -4.73 -63.35
C GLU A 827 0.58 -4.29 -62.11
N PHE A 828 0.81 -5.23 -61.20
CA PHE A 828 1.67 -5.01 -60.05
C PHE A 828 3.13 -5.01 -60.51
N GLN A 829 3.85 -3.89 -60.31
CA GLN A 829 5.24 -3.77 -60.73
C GLN A 829 6.09 -3.11 -59.62
N PHE A 830 7.10 -3.81 -59.11
CA PHE A 830 8.00 -3.22 -58.08
C PHE A 830 8.76 -1.97 -58.58
N SER A 831 8.88 -1.78 -59.89
CA SER A 831 9.55 -0.62 -60.49
C SER A 831 8.79 0.70 -60.33
N ASP A 832 7.47 0.68 -60.11
CA ASP A 832 6.63 1.88 -60.05
C ASP A 832 6.34 2.38 -58.62
N LEU A 833 7.02 1.79 -57.62
CA LEU A 833 6.88 2.19 -56.23
C LEU A 833 7.25 3.66 -56.04
N ARG A 834 6.32 4.42 -55.46
CA ARG A 834 6.54 5.81 -55.04
C ARG A 834 7.45 5.82 -53.84
N LYS A 835 8.37 6.78 -53.74
CA LYS A 835 9.47 6.78 -52.76
C LYS A 835 9.60 8.12 -52.05
N SER A 836 9.97 8.08 -50.79
CA SER A 836 10.31 9.26 -50.01
C SER A 836 11.43 9.00 -49.00
N VAL A 837 12.13 10.07 -48.65
CA VAL A 837 13.09 10.10 -47.54
C VAL A 837 12.68 11.17 -46.56
N GLY A 838 13.03 11.05 -45.30
CA GLY A 838 12.71 12.12 -44.37
C GLY A 838 13.35 12.01 -43.01
N ILE A 839 13.02 12.99 -42.18
CA ILE A 839 13.48 13.11 -40.81
C ILE A 839 12.30 13.33 -39.87
N GLY A 840 12.43 12.90 -38.63
CA GLY A 840 11.39 13.06 -37.64
C GLY A 840 11.91 13.19 -36.21
N LEU A 841 11.00 13.59 -35.33
CA LEU A 841 11.21 13.73 -33.91
C LEU A 841 10.07 13.01 -33.18
N ARG A 842 10.44 12.11 -32.27
CA ARG A 842 9.50 11.32 -31.47
C ARG A 842 9.75 11.55 -29.99
N TRP A 843 8.69 11.89 -29.27
CA TRP A 843 8.76 12.18 -27.84
C TRP A 843 7.59 11.55 -27.11
N LEU A 844 7.89 10.77 -26.06
CA LEU A 844 6.88 10.37 -25.10
C LEU A 844 6.67 11.50 -24.08
N SER A 845 5.80 12.45 -24.41
CA SER A 845 5.53 13.63 -23.57
C SER A 845 4.59 13.29 -22.41
N PRO A 846 4.47 14.17 -21.39
CA PRO A 846 3.45 14.04 -20.34
C PRO A 846 2.01 13.98 -20.87
N PHE A 847 1.76 14.49 -22.08
CA PHE A 847 0.44 14.52 -22.73
C PHE A 847 0.22 13.36 -23.71
N GLY A 848 1.16 12.42 -23.78
CA GLY A 848 1.13 11.28 -24.71
C GLY A 848 2.25 11.32 -25.74
N PRO A 849 2.36 10.28 -26.59
CA PRO A 849 3.44 10.23 -27.56
C PRO A 849 3.17 11.19 -28.71
N LEU A 850 4.24 11.82 -29.17
CA LEU A 850 4.27 12.85 -30.20
C LEU A 850 5.22 12.38 -31.31
N ARG A 851 4.76 12.50 -32.55
CA ARG A 851 5.54 12.23 -33.78
C ARG A 851 5.47 13.48 -34.65
N LEU A 852 6.61 14.04 -35.01
CA LEU A 852 6.75 15.06 -36.06
C LEU A 852 7.61 14.43 -37.14
N GLU A 853 7.14 14.40 -38.38
CA GLU A 853 7.78 13.66 -39.47
C GLU A 853 7.71 14.52 -40.73
N TRP A 854 8.84 14.98 -41.24
CA TRP A 854 8.94 15.67 -42.52
C TRP A 854 9.46 14.70 -43.57
N GLY A 855 8.66 14.44 -44.62
CA GLY A 855 9.04 13.57 -45.73
C GLY A 855 9.19 14.35 -47.02
N TYR A 856 10.22 14.04 -47.78
CA TYR A 856 10.53 14.58 -49.11
C TYR A 856 10.26 13.52 -50.18
N ASN A 857 9.43 13.88 -51.17
CA ASN A 857 9.05 13.03 -52.28
C ASN A 857 10.20 13.01 -53.31
N ILE A 858 10.93 11.89 -53.41
CA ILE A 858 12.05 11.72 -54.34
C ILE A 858 11.62 11.12 -55.68
N ASP A 859 10.33 10.82 -55.84
CA ASP A 859 9.72 10.26 -57.05
C ASP A 859 8.56 11.17 -57.52
N LYS A 860 8.80 12.48 -57.54
CA LYS A 860 7.76 13.49 -57.78
C LYS A 860 7.23 13.45 -59.20
N LYS A 861 5.90 13.33 -59.36
CA LYS A 861 5.22 13.53 -60.65
C LYS A 861 4.82 15.00 -60.88
N PRO A 862 4.54 15.43 -62.12
CA PRO A 862 4.04 16.78 -62.38
C PRO A 862 2.80 17.10 -61.52
N ARG A 863 2.72 18.32 -60.99
CA ARG A 863 1.64 18.82 -60.11
C ARG A 863 1.53 18.17 -58.71
N GLU A 864 2.47 17.31 -58.31
CA GLU A 864 2.54 16.81 -56.94
C GLU A 864 3.38 17.72 -56.02
N ASP A 865 3.08 17.64 -54.72
CA ASP A 865 3.87 18.29 -53.67
C ASP A 865 5.28 17.66 -53.58
N SER A 866 6.27 18.50 -53.29
CA SER A 866 7.68 18.07 -53.15
C SER A 866 7.99 17.48 -51.77
N SER A 867 7.19 17.82 -50.77
CA SER A 867 7.32 17.32 -49.40
C SER A 867 5.99 17.43 -48.66
N ASN A 868 5.85 16.66 -47.59
CA ASN A 868 4.73 16.76 -46.68
C ASN A 868 5.22 16.74 -45.24
N PHE A 869 4.59 17.55 -44.39
CA PHE A 869 4.84 17.55 -42.96
C PHE A 869 3.70 16.82 -42.26
N ASN A 870 4.00 15.66 -41.69
CA ASN A 870 3.09 14.85 -40.93
C ASN A 870 3.37 15.02 -39.45
N PHE A 871 2.30 15.06 -38.66
CA PHE A 871 2.45 15.02 -37.22
C PHE A 871 1.28 14.30 -36.56
N SER A 872 1.55 13.75 -35.39
CA SER A 872 0.54 13.24 -34.49
C SER A 872 0.92 13.56 -33.04
N ILE A 873 -0.08 13.94 -32.25
CA ILE A 873 0.03 14.16 -30.81
C ILE A 873 -1.10 13.38 -30.15
N GLY A 874 -0.78 12.53 -29.16
CA GLY A 874 -1.77 11.80 -28.39
C GLY A 874 -2.03 10.37 -28.90
N GLY A 875 -3.11 9.75 -28.40
CA GLY A 875 -3.34 8.30 -28.41
C GLY A 875 -3.71 7.63 -29.74
N ASN A 876 -3.46 8.27 -30.89
CA ASN A 876 -3.65 7.63 -32.20
C ASN A 876 -2.29 7.14 -32.73
N PHE A 877 -2.09 5.81 -32.72
CA PHE A 877 -1.02 5.12 -33.44
C PHE A 877 -1.62 4.08 -34.36
#